data_AF-A0A345ILT9-F1
#
_entry.id   AF-A0A345ILT9-F1
#
_cell.length_a   1.000
_cell.length_b   1.000
_cell.length_c   1.000
_cell.angle_alpha   90.00
_cell.angle_beta   90.00
_cell.angle_gamma   90.00
#
_symmetry.space_group_name_H-M   'P 1'
#
loop_
_entity.id
_entity.type
_entity.pdbx_description
1 polymer ?
#
loop_
_entity_poly.entity_id
_entity_poly.type
_entity_poly.pdbx_seq_one_letter_code
_entity_poly.pdbx_strand_id
1 'polypeptide(L)'
;MTRAKDVSTPVAPPVHPPDPATLTFIFSLLTAGAIVAFWALDTAQTLSGLIVKHTGLARTHGLTEEAWIATLSACAADRKCGPWLSTQFRTGMGGIYWSFLLPFITTPIVVKYAPKKKIVAAKDPGLATWEKKEKMTKFLQGSEDPEDPFMAFMGYLKSGTVGGEFDAKDLPPMFIPREDWCQNTLVWGGIRSGKTTSFFQPNIFLAAHLGMSCVVFDVKWPQKDSGFFETIGYWHARGRRVVLLAPFENYGTRVNLLAGVNSFSDALEVADAVFPPPEFQEERGKHYNDKKRFFIASMVWLLRTEKADSATFRDVLDYALLPDDRLMEWLETIRNTEAKSIIMSYREAGEQKFAEDKNGIISALKVFFNESVVYNTSGGEDAINLEECVEKPTLTVVGINMKNMMDGSGEVLFRLYKRMIDKAAMNVAERQGGKLRNHLAIFLDEFPSIGRLNYMMRAMGALRSFNISHHLGIQNDAQSQLVYGELYWKAISTNVVARVIMFPRGINGDDAHKVSQTIGRTTASEIGYSGSHHINPLSMDGSTGASSRLVERDLLAFEEFSSFTLGEAVIRMNGQQPIRAQLCPMGMKTVEGSGIKPGSRPNVLYPLFADTVRRCPGGLIAYTNRIIQSGELRGKRASLENSPQAPAPESQITAQTEEARAGASSPLPGDAEVFEMFKMVDTATGEGPHPGQEQSEKPEEAKEPEHEQAAQPASPGKAPRAHLPKPEQSPPPQPKAVRAQAPAQPPAKPTRGVNLDPQQAWTWVRACMEKYIEVLVLDEGETINVRIDKEHPERLNGEETIQPMIVGGLLERNKTGLEVRLSKDVMREMPEDLRQELIDFPEARGVYLWLERNPHMIDGTPEREAYVAKCQATKAEVHGPEVYRREDDMLACSRTAIREMLRNTGNLRFPTKRLSSRDFDLIPVGSLRATAEAIRLARAEGEKTPPRKLSRRERQRNLMSGIRVESVTPSDGNMET
;
A
#
# COMPACT_ATOMS: atom_id res chain seq x y z
N MET A 1 71.64 26.54 52.77
CA MET A 1 73.01 25.98 52.72
C MET A 1 73.04 24.82 51.73
N THR A 2 74.15 24.69 51.03
CA THR A 2 74.50 23.78 49.92
C THR A 2 74.33 22.26 50.12
N ARG A 3 73.77 21.58 49.09
CA ARG A 3 74.18 20.29 48.45
C ARG A 3 72.94 19.60 47.83
N ALA A 4 73.00 18.82 46.76
CA ALA A 4 73.89 18.75 45.59
C ALA A 4 73.07 18.04 44.47
N LYS A 5 73.44 18.22 43.19
CA LYS A 5 72.73 17.56 42.07
C LYS A 5 73.15 16.09 41.98
N ASP A 6 72.17 15.20 41.80
CA ASP A 6 72.36 13.92 41.10
C ASP A 6 71.42 13.88 39.88
N VAL A 7 71.92 13.31 38.78
CA VAL A 7 71.23 13.25 37.49
C VAL A 7 70.78 11.83 37.24
N SER A 8 69.47 11.57 37.26
CA SER A 8 68.90 10.27 36.89
C SER A 8 68.45 10.27 35.42
N THR A 9 68.91 9.26 34.67
CA THR A 9 68.62 9.02 33.25
C THR A 9 67.14 8.72 32.97
N PRO A 10 66.63 8.99 31.75
CA PRO A 10 65.26 8.65 31.37
C PRO A 10 65.02 7.13 31.36
N VAL A 11 63.88 6.71 31.92
CA VAL A 11 63.44 5.30 31.94
C VAL A 11 62.73 4.97 30.63
N ALA A 12 63.12 3.88 29.97
CA ALA A 12 62.46 3.40 28.76
C ALA A 12 61.08 2.78 29.09
N PRO A 13 60.07 2.90 28.20
CA PRO A 13 58.76 2.29 28.42
C PRO A 13 58.85 0.75 28.44
N PRO A 14 57.98 0.07 29.21
CA PRO A 14 58.00 -1.38 29.29
C PRO A 14 57.57 -2.01 27.96
N VAL A 15 58.43 -2.89 27.43
CA VAL A 15 58.11 -3.73 26.27
C VAL A 15 57.25 -4.89 26.77
N HIS A 16 55.98 -4.93 26.35
CA HIS A 16 55.14 -6.11 26.58
C HIS A 16 55.70 -7.31 25.79
N PRO A 17 55.73 -8.52 26.36
CA PRO A 17 56.11 -9.72 25.62
C PRO A 17 55.11 -9.95 24.45
N PRO A 18 55.58 -10.48 23.31
CA PRO A 18 54.70 -10.76 22.19
C PRO A 18 53.62 -11.78 22.58
N ASP A 19 52.40 -11.55 22.08
CA ASP A 19 51.24 -12.44 22.24
C ASP A 19 51.62 -13.91 21.95
N PRO A 20 51.25 -14.87 22.81
CA PRO A 20 51.40 -16.31 22.55
C PRO A 20 50.98 -16.75 21.14
N ALA A 21 49.95 -16.15 20.54
CA ALA A 21 49.54 -16.43 19.16
C ALA A 21 50.63 -16.04 18.14
N THR A 22 51.33 -14.92 18.37
CA THR A 22 52.43 -14.45 17.51
C THR A 22 53.66 -15.35 17.62
N LEU A 23 54.02 -15.78 18.83
CA LEU A 23 55.11 -16.75 19.05
C LEU A 23 54.78 -18.11 18.41
N THR A 24 53.54 -18.58 18.55
CA THR A 24 53.09 -19.83 17.93
C THR A 24 53.17 -19.73 16.40
N PHE A 25 52.68 -18.64 15.81
CA PHE A 25 52.73 -18.40 14.36
C PHE A 25 54.17 -18.39 13.81
N ILE A 26 55.11 -17.72 14.49
CA ILE A 26 56.53 -17.71 14.10
C ILE A 26 57.13 -19.12 14.19
N PHE A 27 56.80 -19.90 15.22
CA PHE A 27 57.29 -21.27 15.37
C PHE A 27 56.73 -22.22 14.29
N SER A 28 55.45 -22.05 13.91
CA SER A 28 54.82 -22.74 12.78
C SER A 28 55.49 -22.40 11.44
N LEU A 29 55.86 -21.13 11.23
CA LEU A 29 56.55 -20.68 10.02
C LEU A 29 57.97 -21.24 9.91
N LEU A 30 58.71 -21.30 11.02
CA LEU A 30 60.05 -21.90 11.08
C LEU A 30 60.01 -23.42 10.88
N THR A 31 59.03 -24.13 11.46
CA THR A 31 58.87 -25.58 11.23
C THR A 31 58.40 -25.89 9.81
N ALA A 32 57.47 -25.12 9.23
CA ALA A 32 57.10 -25.25 7.82
C ALA A 32 58.30 -24.99 6.89
N GLY A 33 59.11 -23.96 7.16
CA GLY A 33 60.35 -23.70 6.42
C GLY A 33 61.38 -24.84 6.51
N ALA A 34 61.55 -25.42 7.70
CA ALA A 34 62.43 -26.58 7.91
C ALA A 34 61.94 -27.84 7.18
N ILE A 35 60.62 -28.09 7.17
CA ILE A 35 60.01 -29.20 6.43
C ILE A 35 60.23 -28.98 4.92
N VAL A 36 59.97 -27.79 4.38
CA VAL A 36 60.22 -27.47 2.97
C VAL A 36 61.70 -27.63 2.61
N ALA A 37 62.62 -27.22 3.48
CA ALA A 37 64.05 -27.42 3.27
C ALA A 37 64.46 -28.91 3.28
N PHE A 38 63.89 -29.71 4.18
CA PHE A 38 64.14 -31.15 4.24
C PHE A 38 63.59 -31.87 3.00
N TRP A 39 62.36 -31.56 2.58
CA TRP A 39 61.77 -32.08 1.34
C TRP A 39 62.56 -31.63 0.10
N ALA A 40 63.09 -30.41 0.07
CA ALA A 40 63.96 -29.95 -1.01
C ALA A 40 65.28 -30.74 -1.06
N LEU A 41 65.84 -31.10 0.10
CA LEU A 41 67.08 -31.90 0.19
C LEU A 41 66.85 -33.35 -0.25
N ASP A 42 65.77 -33.99 0.22
CA ASP A 42 65.35 -35.34 -0.15
C ASP A 42 64.97 -35.43 -1.65
N THR A 43 64.25 -34.42 -2.16
CA THR A 43 63.95 -34.30 -3.58
C THR A 43 65.25 -34.14 -4.39
N ALA A 44 66.20 -33.33 -3.95
CA ALA A 44 67.49 -33.16 -4.63
C ALA A 44 68.33 -34.45 -4.65
N GLN A 45 68.36 -35.20 -3.54
CA GLN A 45 69.00 -36.51 -3.48
C GLN A 45 68.33 -37.49 -4.45
N THR A 46 67.00 -37.59 -4.42
CA THR A 46 66.21 -38.47 -5.30
C THR A 46 66.39 -38.10 -6.78
N LEU A 47 66.39 -36.81 -7.12
CA LEU A 47 66.65 -36.31 -8.47
C LEU A 47 68.06 -36.66 -8.93
N SER A 48 69.06 -36.55 -8.05
CA SER A 48 70.45 -36.89 -8.40
C SER A 48 70.62 -38.37 -8.72
N GLY A 49 69.98 -39.28 -7.95
CA GLY A 49 69.97 -40.71 -8.25
C GLY A 49 69.25 -41.05 -9.56
N LEU A 50 68.12 -40.40 -9.84
CA LEU A 50 67.39 -40.54 -11.11
C LEU A 50 68.23 -40.09 -12.32
N ILE A 51 68.93 -38.95 -12.22
CA ILE A 51 69.80 -38.45 -13.29
C ILE A 51 70.95 -39.43 -13.55
N VAL A 52 71.60 -39.96 -12.51
CA VAL A 52 72.69 -40.96 -12.66
C VAL A 52 72.19 -42.23 -13.33
N LYS A 53 71.01 -42.73 -12.92
CA LYS A 53 70.38 -43.93 -13.46
C LYS A 53 69.96 -43.78 -14.93
N HIS A 54 69.54 -42.60 -15.37
CA HIS A 54 69.09 -42.35 -16.75
C HIS A 54 70.18 -41.85 -17.70
N THR A 55 71.25 -41.22 -17.20
CA THR A 55 72.38 -40.74 -18.04
C THR A 55 73.46 -41.80 -18.30
N GLY A 56 73.46 -42.90 -17.53
CA GLY A 56 74.42 -44.01 -17.70
C GLY A 56 75.85 -43.73 -17.19
N LEU A 57 76.10 -42.54 -16.63
CA LEU A 57 77.43 -42.03 -16.23
C LEU A 57 78.19 -42.93 -15.25
N ALA A 58 77.48 -43.63 -14.36
CA ALA A 58 78.09 -44.58 -13.43
C ALA A 58 78.74 -45.79 -14.14
N ARG A 59 78.12 -46.30 -15.22
CA ARG A 59 78.63 -47.46 -15.98
C ARG A 59 79.83 -47.09 -16.86
N THR A 60 79.84 -45.89 -17.45
CA THR A 60 80.95 -45.46 -18.34
C THR A 60 82.26 -45.22 -17.61
N HIS A 61 82.23 -44.99 -16.28
CA HIS A 61 83.42 -44.75 -15.47
C HIS A 61 83.63 -45.77 -14.33
N GLY A 62 82.85 -46.86 -14.30
CA GLY A 62 83.07 -47.98 -13.36
C GLY A 62 82.82 -47.67 -11.89
N LEU A 63 81.96 -46.68 -11.59
CA LEU A 63 81.68 -46.23 -10.22
C LEU A 63 80.37 -46.83 -9.70
N THR A 64 80.34 -47.22 -8.41
CA THR A 64 79.12 -47.65 -7.72
C THR A 64 78.23 -46.45 -7.38
N GLU A 65 76.91 -46.67 -7.20
CA GLU A 65 75.96 -45.58 -6.91
C GLU A 65 76.34 -44.79 -5.64
N GLU A 66 76.81 -45.47 -4.60
CA GLU A 66 77.30 -44.84 -3.35
C GLU A 66 78.57 -44.00 -3.56
N ALA A 67 79.53 -44.51 -4.34
CA ALA A 67 80.77 -43.78 -4.66
C ALA A 67 80.52 -42.52 -5.49
N TRP A 68 79.44 -42.49 -6.28
CA TRP A 68 79.06 -41.32 -7.06
C TRP A 68 78.59 -40.15 -6.18
N ILE A 69 77.84 -40.42 -5.10
CA ILE A 69 77.37 -39.38 -4.16
C ILE A 69 78.55 -38.73 -3.41
N ALA A 70 79.53 -39.53 -3.01
CA ALA A 70 80.79 -39.03 -2.44
C ALA A 70 81.60 -38.20 -3.46
N THR A 71 81.58 -38.61 -4.74
CA THR A 71 82.28 -37.88 -5.82
C THR A 71 81.60 -36.53 -6.12
N LEU A 72 80.26 -36.48 -6.16
CA LEU A 72 79.49 -35.24 -6.33
C LEU A 72 79.80 -34.22 -5.23
N SER A 73 79.78 -34.67 -3.97
CA SER A 73 80.03 -33.80 -2.82
C SER A 73 81.49 -33.32 -2.74
N ALA A 74 82.47 -34.17 -3.05
CA ALA A 74 83.88 -33.77 -3.15
C ALA A 74 84.12 -32.76 -4.31
N CYS A 75 83.58 -33.03 -5.50
CA CYS A 75 83.78 -32.18 -6.68
C CYS A 75 82.99 -30.87 -6.66
N ALA A 76 81.97 -30.73 -5.80
CA ALA A 76 81.29 -29.46 -5.55
C ALA A 76 82.17 -28.42 -4.83
N ALA A 77 83.17 -28.87 -4.05
CA ALA A 77 84.11 -28.01 -3.33
C ALA A 77 85.45 -27.80 -4.07
N ASP A 78 85.79 -28.65 -5.06
CA ASP A 78 87.07 -28.64 -5.76
C ASP A 78 87.03 -27.81 -7.07
N ARG A 79 87.88 -26.77 -7.15
CA ARG A 79 87.98 -25.85 -8.30
C ARG A 79 88.44 -26.50 -9.62
N LYS A 80 89.06 -27.69 -9.59
CA LYS A 80 89.51 -28.45 -10.77
C LYS A 80 88.51 -29.53 -11.16
N CYS A 81 87.85 -30.19 -10.22
CA CYS A 81 86.86 -31.23 -10.53
C CYS A 81 85.50 -30.66 -10.99
N GLY A 82 85.04 -29.54 -10.41
CA GLY A 82 83.75 -28.93 -10.74
C GLY A 82 83.51 -28.71 -12.25
N PRO A 83 84.46 -28.17 -13.03
CA PRO A 83 84.32 -28.01 -14.48
C PRO A 83 84.17 -29.34 -15.25
N TRP A 84 84.92 -30.39 -14.87
CA TRP A 84 84.79 -31.71 -15.50
C TRP A 84 83.41 -32.32 -15.26
N LEU A 85 82.95 -32.27 -14.00
CA LEU A 85 81.62 -32.74 -13.61
C LEU A 85 80.51 -31.97 -14.34
N SER A 86 80.65 -30.65 -14.44
CA SER A 86 79.75 -29.77 -15.22
C SER A 86 79.68 -30.16 -16.69
N THR A 87 80.81 -30.52 -17.31
CA THR A 87 80.84 -30.98 -18.71
C THR A 87 80.10 -32.30 -18.88
N GLN A 88 80.35 -33.29 -18.01
CA GLN A 88 79.69 -34.60 -18.08
C GLN A 88 78.17 -34.51 -17.89
N PHE A 89 77.70 -33.67 -16.97
CA PHE A 89 76.25 -33.40 -16.82
C PHE A 89 75.65 -32.72 -18.06
N ARG A 90 76.38 -31.83 -18.74
CA ARG A 90 75.89 -31.18 -19.98
C ARG A 90 75.77 -32.16 -21.15
N THR A 91 76.71 -33.08 -21.33
CA THR A 91 76.61 -34.13 -22.37
C THR A 91 75.55 -35.19 -22.04
N GLY A 92 75.39 -35.55 -20.76
CA GLY A 92 74.39 -36.53 -20.32
C GLY A 92 72.94 -36.03 -20.38
N MET A 93 72.66 -34.76 -20.07
CA MET A 93 71.30 -34.24 -19.92
C MET A 93 70.65 -33.65 -21.18
N GLY A 94 71.22 -33.86 -22.37
CA GLY A 94 70.75 -33.26 -23.63
C GLY A 94 69.26 -33.48 -23.96
N GLY A 95 68.67 -34.60 -23.54
CA GLY A 95 67.24 -34.90 -23.71
C GLY A 95 66.33 -34.35 -22.60
N ILE A 96 66.86 -34.12 -21.39
CA ILE A 96 66.06 -33.82 -20.19
C ILE A 96 65.63 -32.33 -20.14
N TYR A 97 66.29 -31.45 -20.88
CA TYR A 97 65.92 -30.03 -20.99
C TYR A 97 64.47 -29.79 -21.41
N TRP A 98 63.89 -30.66 -22.24
CA TRP A 98 62.47 -30.58 -22.62
C TRP A 98 61.51 -30.83 -21.45
N SER A 99 61.88 -31.69 -20.49
CA SER A 99 61.08 -31.98 -19.30
C SER A 99 61.06 -30.80 -18.31
N PHE A 100 62.13 -30.01 -18.24
CA PHE A 100 62.18 -28.79 -17.41
C PHE A 100 61.52 -27.57 -18.07
N LEU A 101 61.42 -27.53 -19.40
CA LEU A 101 60.66 -26.51 -20.12
C LEU A 101 59.14 -26.78 -20.11
N LEU A 102 58.74 -28.05 -19.93
CA LEU A 102 57.34 -28.48 -19.92
C LEU A 102 56.45 -27.66 -18.95
N PRO A 103 56.82 -27.42 -17.68
CA PRO A 103 56.07 -26.54 -16.78
C PRO A 103 55.94 -25.10 -17.29
N PHE A 104 57.02 -24.51 -17.80
CA PHE A 104 57.01 -23.14 -18.31
C PHE A 104 56.18 -22.96 -19.59
N ILE A 105 55.93 -24.05 -20.33
CA ILE A 105 55.04 -24.08 -21.49
C ILE A 105 53.59 -24.40 -21.06
N THR A 106 53.39 -25.36 -20.15
CA THR A 106 52.05 -25.77 -19.71
C THR A 106 51.40 -24.78 -18.76
N THR A 107 52.12 -24.10 -17.86
CA THR A 107 51.53 -23.10 -16.97
C THR A 107 50.84 -21.94 -17.72
N PRO A 108 51.45 -21.24 -18.70
CA PRO A 108 50.74 -20.21 -19.45
C PRO A 108 49.62 -20.77 -20.34
N ILE A 109 49.72 -22.02 -20.80
CA ILE A 109 48.61 -22.72 -21.47
C ILE A 109 47.46 -22.92 -20.48
N VAL A 110 47.69 -23.55 -19.32
CA VAL A 110 46.69 -23.77 -18.28
C VAL A 110 46.09 -22.45 -17.80
N VAL A 111 46.85 -21.37 -17.64
CA VAL A 111 46.31 -20.04 -17.26
C VAL A 111 45.50 -19.40 -18.40
N LYS A 112 45.87 -19.63 -19.67
CA LYS A 112 45.15 -19.12 -20.85
C LYS A 112 43.86 -19.89 -21.15
N TYR A 113 43.82 -21.18 -20.85
CA TYR A 113 42.69 -22.09 -21.06
C TYR A 113 41.89 -22.39 -19.77
N ALA A 114 42.37 -21.95 -18.61
CA ALA A 114 41.60 -22.00 -17.37
C ALA A 114 40.27 -21.25 -17.56
N PRO A 115 39.14 -21.84 -17.15
CA PRO A 115 37.85 -21.21 -17.34
C PRO A 115 37.75 -19.96 -16.47
N LYS A 116 38.00 -18.79 -17.08
CA LYS A 116 37.70 -17.50 -16.47
C LYS A 116 36.24 -17.54 -16.03
N LYS A 117 35.99 -17.45 -14.72
CA LYS A 117 34.62 -17.41 -14.17
C LYS A 117 33.85 -16.34 -14.94
N LYS A 118 32.85 -16.77 -15.72
CA LYS A 118 31.91 -15.83 -16.32
C LYS A 118 31.19 -15.16 -15.17
N ILE A 119 31.53 -13.90 -14.90
CA ILE A 119 30.67 -12.99 -14.16
C ILE A 119 29.47 -12.76 -15.08
N VAL A 120 28.50 -13.67 -14.99
CA VAL A 120 27.17 -13.43 -15.50
C VAL A 120 26.66 -12.24 -14.70
N ALA A 121 26.29 -11.15 -15.37
CA ALA A 121 25.61 -10.05 -14.73
C ALA A 121 24.26 -10.58 -14.24
N ALA A 122 24.24 -11.06 -13.00
CA ALA A 122 23.02 -11.45 -12.32
C ALA A 122 22.19 -10.18 -12.15
N LYS A 123 20.98 -10.18 -12.68
CA LYS A 123 20.02 -9.13 -12.38
C LYS A 123 19.52 -9.38 -10.96
N ASP A 124 19.70 -8.40 -10.09
CA ASP A 124 19.17 -8.43 -8.73
C ASP A 124 17.65 -8.73 -8.74
N PRO A 125 17.17 -9.71 -7.93
CA PRO A 125 15.76 -10.13 -7.96
C PRO A 125 14.78 -9.02 -7.57
N GLY A 126 15.14 -8.20 -6.57
CA GLY A 126 14.44 -6.97 -6.20
C GLY A 126 15.23 -5.71 -6.56
N LEU A 127 14.54 -4.65 -6.99
CA LEU A 127 15.12 -3.37 -7.45
C LEU A 127 14.65 -2.15 -6.63
N ALA A 128 13.73 -2.33 -5.69
CA ALA A 128 13.30 -1.26 -4.81
C ALA A 128 14.41 -0.95 -3.80
N THR A 129 14.70 0.33 -3.62
CA THR A 129 15.69 0.84 -2.66
C THR A 129 15.12 2.08 -1.99
N TRP A 130 15.61 2.46 -0.81
CA TRP A 130 15.22 3.75 -0.21
C TRP A 130 15.82 4.90 -1.01
N GLU A 131 15.02 5.91 -1.32
CA GLU A 131 15.49 7.04 -2.11
C GLU A 131 16.51 7.89 -1.33
N LYS A 132 17.48 8.45 -2.06
CA LYS A 132 18.61 9.16 -1.48
C LYS A 132 18.56 10.67 -1.71
N LYS A 133 19.15 11.42 -0.79
CA LYS A 133 19.25 12.89 -0.84
C LYS A 133 19.74 13.42 -2.19
N GLU A 134 20.71 12.78 -2.82
CA GLU A 134 21.32 13.26 -4.09
C GLU A 134 20.36 13.20 -5.30
N LYS A 135 19.30 12.40 -5.23
CA LYS A 135 18.27 12.30 -6.29
C LYS A 135 17.01 13.10 -6.00
N MET A 136 16.88 13.58 -4.76
CA MET A 136 15.73 14.34 -4.30
C MET A 136 15.87 15.84 -4.51
N THR A 137 16.95 16.32 -5.15
CA THR A 137 17.29 17.75 -5.32
C THR A 137 16.07 18.63 -5.58
N LYS A 138 15.30 18.36 -6.65
CA LYS A 138 14.07 19.08 -7.05
C LYS A 138 13.01 19.28 -5.93
N PHE A 139 13.01 18.44 -4.90
CA PHE A 139 12.08 18.51 -3.77
C PHE A 139 12.73 19.06 -2.50
N LEU A 140 14.02 19.38 -2.52
CA LEU A 140 14.77 19.95 -1.41
C LEU A 140 14.95 21.46 -1.61
N GLN A 141 14.99 22.18 -0.51
CA GLN A 141 15.26 23.61 -0.52
C GLN A 141 16.64 23.91 -1.15
N GLY A 142 16.68 24.87 -2.08
CA GLY A 142 17.91 25.32 -2.74
C GLY A 142 18.28 24.65 -4.07
N SER A 143 17.40 23.84 -4.68
CA SER A 143 17.67 23.27 -6.01
C SER A 143 17.30 24.21 -7.16
N GLU A 144 18.32 24.67 -7.88
CA GLU A 144 18.32 25.27 -9.23
C GLU A 144 17.51 26.57 -9.50
N ASP A 145 16.39 26.84 -8.82
CA ASP A 145 15.65 28.12 -8.96
C ASP A 145 15.32 28.76 -7.58
N PRO A 146 16.06 29.81 -7.18
CA PRO A 146 15.78 30.58 -5.97
C PRO A 146 14.52 31.46 -6.02
N GLU A 147 13.70 31.40 -7.08
CA GLU A 147 12.48 32.23 -7.19
C GLU A 147 11.19 31.38 -7.33
N ASP A 148 11.25 30.03 -7.32
CA ASP A 148 10.03 29.21 -7.25
C ASP A 148 9.57 29.02 -5.78
N PRO A 149 8.42 29.58 -5.36
CA PRO A 149 7.92 29.36 -4.02
C PRO A 149 7.52 27.89 -3.86
N PHE A 150 8.15 27.20 -2.91
CA PHE A 150 7.86 25.82 -2.56
C PHE A 150 6.46 25.71 -1.92
N MET A 151 5.50 25.04 -2.60
CA MET A 151 4.06 25.26 -2.33
C MET A 151 3.38 24.30 -1.34
N ALA A 152 3.99 23.17 -1.00
CA ALA A 152 3.39 22.21 -0.06
C ALA A 152 4.47 21.37 0.63
N PHE A 153 4.26 21.01 1.90
CA PHE A 153 5.25 20.33 2.73
C PHE A 153 5.04 18.81 2.73
N MET A 154 6.11 18.07 2.44
CA MET A 154 6.13 16.60 2.37
C MET A 154 6.84 15.94 3.57
N GLY A 155 7.27 16.71 4.58
CA GLY A 155 8.04 16.18 5.71
C GLY A 155 9.55 16.31 5.53
N TYR A 156 10.32 15.74 6.44
CA TYR A 156 11.78 15.68 6.39
C TYR A 156 12.22 14.35 5.79
N LEU A 157 13.16 14.39 4.84
CA LEU A 157 13.72 13.19 4.23
C LEU A 157 14.53 12.40 5.28
N LYS A 158 14.21 11.10 5.46
CA LYS A 158 15.09 10.13 6.09
C LYS A 158 15.89 9.45 4.97
N SER A 159 17.06 9.99 4.63
CA SER A 159 17.86 9.51 3.49
C SER A 159 18.41 8.12 3.79
N GLY A 160 18.20 7.16 2.88
CA GLY A 160 18.67 5.78 3.06
C GLY A 160 20.18 5.64 2.91
N THR A 161 20.85 5.05 3.91
CA THR A 161 22.26 4.67 3.84
C THR A 161 22.42 3.20 3.43
N VAL A 162 23.67 2.74 3.26
CA VAL A 162 23.94 1.34 2.89
C VAL A 162 23.60 0.43 4.07
N GLY A 163 22.77 -0.60 3.82
CA GLY A 163 22.37 -1.58 4.84
C GLY A 163 21.00 -1.37 5.48
N GLY A 164 20.23 -0.37 5.06
CA GLY A 164 18.88 -0.10 5.60
C GLY A 164 18.85 0.78 6.85
N GLU A 165 20.00 1.30 7.27
CA GLU A 165 20.08 2.45 8.16
C GLU A 165 19.62 3.73 7.44
N PHE A 166 19.31 4.76 8.21
CA PHE A 166 18.86 6.06 7.70
C PHE A 166 19.67 7.19 8.35
N ASP A 167 20.06 8.19 7.56
CA ASP A 167 20.65 9.39 8.14
C ASP A 167 19.55 10.19 8.85
N ALA A 168 19.65 10.25 10.18
CA ALA A 168 18.80 11.04 11.07
C ALA A 168 19.51 12.29 11.63
N LYS A 169 20.74 12.57 11.18
CA LYS A 169 21.46 13.82 11.44
C LYS A 169 21.10 14.83 10.35
N ASP A 170 21.19 14.42 9.08
CA ASP A 170 20.85 15.22 7.91
C ASP A 170 19.37 14.99 7.53
N LEU A 171 18.49 15.79 8.13
CA LEU A 171 17.04 15.78 7.90
C LEU A 171 16.62 17.03 7.10
N PRO A 172 16.80 17.04 5.76
CA PRO A 172 16.41 18.19 4.95
C PRO A 172 14.88 18.20 4.76
N PRO A 173 14.23 19.38 4.82
CA PRO A 173 12.80 19.50 4.55
C PRO A 173 12.53 19.24 3.06
N MET A 174 11.45 18.53 2.78
CA MET A 174 10.96 18.26 1.44
C MET A 174 9.70 19.08 1.15
N PHE A 175 9.65 19.64 -0.06
CA PHE A 175 8.52 20.42 -0.54
C PHE A 175 8.10 20.01 -1.96
N ILE A 176 6.86 20.33 -2.34
CA ILE A 176 6.35 20.14 -3.69
C ILE A 176 6.66 21.41 -4.52
N PRO A 177 7.42 21.30 -5.63
CA PRO A 177 7.67 22.42 -6.54
C PRO A 177 6.41 22.77 -7.33
N ARG A 178 6.35 24.00 -7.86
CA ARG A 178 5.12 24.56 -8.44
C ARG A 178 4.63 23.84 -9.69
N GLU A 179 5.48 23.14 -10.43
CA GLU A 179 5.02 22.31 -11.56
C GLU A 179 4.25 21.05 -11.12
N ASP A 180 4.49 20.56 -9.89
CA ASP A 180 3.92 19.32 -9.36
C ASP A 180 2.82 19.53 -8.30
N TRP A 181 2.48 20.78 -7.95
CA TRP A 181 1.45 21.08 -6.94
C TRP A 181 0.03 20.63 -7.30
N CYS A 182 -0.32 20.56 -8.59
CA CYS A 182 -1.62 20.07 -9.07
C CYS A 182 -1.71 18.53 -9.12
N GLN A 183 -0.70 17.82 -8.61
CA GLN A 183 -0.72 16.36 -8.49
C GLN A 183 -1.65 15.91 -7.35
N ASN A 184 -2.72 15.17 -7.71
CA ASN A 184 -3.58 14.52 -6.74
C ASN A 184 -2.77 13.55 -5.85
N THR A 185 -3.04 13.58 -4.56
CA THR A 185 -2.31 12.86 -3.51
C THR A 185 -3.27 11.96 -2.73
N LEU A 186 -2.94 10.67 -2.60
CA LEU A 186 -3.61 9.74 -1.70
C LEU A 186 -2.83 9.65 -0.38
N VAL A 187 -3.53 9.73 0.73
CA VAL A 187 -2.98 9.70 2.08
C VAL A 187 -3.59 8.50 2.81
N TRP A 188 -2.82 7.43 2.95
CA TRP A 188 -3.28 6.17 3.53
C TRP A 188 -2.70 6.02 4.93
N GLY A 189 -3.57 5.97 5.94
CA GLY A 189 -3.16 5.71 7.32
C GLY A 189 -4.36 5.45 8.21
N GLY A 190 -4.31 4.34 8.95
CA GLY A 190 -5.38 4.00 9.90
C GLY A 190 -5.45 4.94 11.10
N ILE A 191 -6.25 4.56 12.09
CA ILE A 191 -6.56 5.37 13.28
C ILE A 191 -5.27 5.71 14.05
N ARG A 192 -5.11 6.98 14.47
CA ARG A 192 -3.93 7.50 15.20
C ARG A 192 -2.57 7.33 14.48
N SER A 193 -2.57 7.12 13.16
CA SER A 193 -1.37 7.12 12.30
C SER A 193 -0.63 8.47 12.26
N GLY A 194 -1.37 9.58 12.44
CA GLY A 194 -0.86 10.94 12.32
C GLY A 194 -1.25 11.67 11.03
N LYS A 195 -2.01 11.05 10.12
CA LYS A 195 -2.41 11.65 8.82
C LYS A 195 -2.94 13.09 8.95
N THR A 196 -3.92 13.32 9.83
CA THR A 196 -4.61 14.60 10.00
C THR A 196 -3.65 15.67 10.52
N THR A 197 -2.89 15.36 11.58
CA THR A 197 -2.05 16.33 12.29
C THR A 197 -0.68 16.55 11.65
N SER A 198 -0.14 15.58 10.91
CA SER A 198 1.19 15.64 10.31
C SER A 198 1.19 15.93 8.81
N PHE A 199 0.10 15.68 8.08
CA PHE A 199 -0.02 16.02 6.66
C PHE A 199 -1.12 17.05 6.36
N PHE A 200 -2.37 16.77 6.72
CA PHE A 200 -3.50 17.63 6.32
C PHE A 200 -3.43 19.02 6.97
N GLN A 201 -3.42 19.09 8.30
CA GLN A 201 -3.38 20.37 9.03
C GLN A 201 -2.16 21.23 8.66
N PRO A 202 -0.90 20.72 8.62
CA PRO A 202 0.24 21.54 8.25
C PRO A 202 0.15 22.13 6.83
N ASN A 203 -0.37 21.38 5.85
CA ASN A 203 -0.55 21.90 4.50
C ASN A 203 -1.71 22.90 4.40
N ILE A 204 -2.81 22.70 5.14
CA ILE A 204 -3.90 23.69 5.24
C ILE A 204 -3.42 24.97 5.93
N PHE A 205 -2.59 24.89 6.96
CA PHE A 205 -1.99 26.07 7.61
C PHE A 205 -0.99 26.78 6.70
N LEU A 206 -0.11 26.04 6.01
CA LEU A 206 0.89 26.58 5.09
C LEU A 206 0.24 27.34 3.92
N ALA A 207 -0.86 26.81 3.38
CA ALA A 207 -1.66 27.46 2.34
C ALA A 207 -2.18 28.86 2.73
N ALA A 208 -2.42 29.13 4.03
CA ALA A 208 -2.78 30.46 4.51
C ALA A 208 -1.66 31.49 4.32
N HIS A 209 -0.40 31.05 4.39
CA HIS A 209 0.76 31.91 4.16
C HIS A 209 0.98 32.12 2.67
N LEU A 210 1.01 31.02 1.90
CA LEU A 210 1.21 30.97 0.44
C LEU A 210 0.07 31.58 -0.41
N GLY A 211 -0.98 32.12 0.23
CA GLY A 211 -2.09 32.76 -0.47
C GLY A 211 -2.90 31.82 -1.37
N MET A 212 -2.94 30.52 -1.07
CA MET A 212 -3.72 29.55 -1.83
C MET A 212 -5.21 29.60 -1.44
N SER A 213 -6.09 28.95 -2.20
CA SER A 213 -7.44 28.60 -1.73
C SER A 213 -7.49 27.13 -1.29
N CYS A 214 -8.26 26.85 -0.24
CA CYS A 214 -8.41 25.53 0.33
C CYS A 214 -9.89 25.19 0.54
N VAL A 215 -10.30 24.00 0.13
CA VAL A 215 -11.60 23.43 0.51
C VAL A 215 -11.35 22.23 1.40
N VAL A 216 -11.98 22.18 2.57
CA VAL A 216 -11.79 21.12 3.56
C VAL A 216 -13.13 20.48 3.87
N PHE A 217 -13.25 19.17 3.64
CA PHE A 217 -14.42 18.38 4.01
C PHE A 217 -14.20 17.75 5.39
N ASP A 218 -14.83 18.29 6.43
CA ASP A 218 -14.72 17.83 7.82
C ASP A 218 -15.96 17.01 8.23
N VAL A 219 -15.79 15.69 8.25
CA VAL A 219 -16.82 14.70 8.67
C VAL A 219 -16.98 14.59 10.20
N LYS A 220 -16.15 15.31 10.96
CA LYS A 220 -16.13 15.32 12.43
C LYS A 220 -16.50 16.69 13.00
N TRP A 221 -17.02 17.60 12.20
CA TRP A 221 -17.37 18.95 12.65
C TRP A 221 -18.31 18.92 13.88
N PRO A 222 -18.17 19.81 14.90
CA PRO A 222 -17.09 20.77 15.17
C PRO A 222 -16.05 20.23 16.18
N GLN A 223 -15.60 18.97 16.05
CA GLN A 223 -14.66 18.38 17.02
C GLN A 223 -13.33 19.15 17.06
N LYS A 224 -12.95 19.57 18.26
CA LYS A 224 -11.78 20.42 18.52
C LYS A 224 -10.46 19.64 18.53
N ASP A 225 -10.50 18.37 18.95
CA ASP A 225 -9.30 17.57 19.23
C ASP A 225 -8.89 16.62 18.08
N SER A 226 -9.73 16.47 17.04
CA SER A 226 -9.44 15.55 15.92
C SER A 226 -10.06 15.91 14.56
N GLY A 227 -10.61 17.12 14.42
CA GLY A 227 -11.13 17.70 13.18
C GLY A 227 -10.33 18.92 12.71
N PHE A 228 -10.91 19.74 11.85
CA PHE A 228 -10.26 20.92 11.27
C PHE A 228 -10.67 22.25 11.92
N PHE A 229 -11.36 22.20 13.06
CA PHE A 229 -11.88 23.37 13.78
C PHE A 229 -10.87 24.53 13.88
N GLU A 230 -9.65 24.24 14.33
CA GLU A 230 -8.60 25.25 14.57
C GLU A 230 -8.05 25.93 13.29
N THR A 231 -8.27 25.36 12.09
CA THR A 231 -7.85 25.96 10.81
C THR A 231 -8.55 27.28 10.53
N ILE A 232 -9.79 27.44 10.99
CA ILE A 232 -10.59 28.66 10.84
C ILE A 232 -9.92 29.81 11.60
N GLY A 233 -9.58 29.60 12.88
CA GLY A 233 -8.86 30.60 13.67
C GLY A 233 -7.48 30.91 13.10
N TYR A 234 -6.78 29.92 12.55
CA TYR A 234 -5.45 30.11 11.96
C TYR A 234 -5.49 31.03 10.73
N TRP A 235 -6.39 30.73 9.79
CA TRP A 235 -6.57 31.53 8.58
C TRP A 235 -7.08 32.95 8.90
N HIS A 236 -8.03 33.07 9.82
CA HIS A 236 -8.55 34.36 10.25
C HIS A 236 -7.48 35.24 10.92
N ALA A 237 -6.61 34.65 11.75
CA ALA A 237 -5.48 35.36 12.38
C ALA A 237 -4.39 35.84 11.39
N ARG A 238 -4.32 35.24 10.19
CA ARG A 238 -3.51 35.72 9.05
C ARG A 238 -4.30 36.65 8.10
N GLY A 239 -5.48 37.11 8.50
CA GLY A 239 -6.30 38.04 7.71
C GLY A 239 -6.85 37.44 6.41
N ARG A 240 -6.84 36.11 6.27
CA ARG A 240 -7.39 35.41 5.09
C ARG A 240 -8.89 35.22 5.23
N ARG A 241 -9.59 35.13 4.09
CA ARG A 241 -11.04 34.87 4.09
C ARG A 241 -11.31 33.44 4.54
N VAL A 242 -12.31 33.27 5.40
CA VAL A 242 -12.80 31.96 5.83
C VAL A 242 -14.30 31.90 5.61
N VAL A 243 -14.77 30.79 5.04
CA VAL A 243 -16.18 30.49 4.76
C VAL A 243 -16.49 29.14 5.38
N LEU A 244 -17.57 29.07 6.18
CA LEU A 244 -17.94 27.86 6.92
C LEU A 244 -19.32 27.37 6.46
N LEU A 245 -19.32 26.36 5.60
CA LEU A 245 -20.51 25.67 5.10
C LEU A 245 -20.86 24.55 6.09
N ALA A 246 -21.49 24.93 7.20
CA ALA A 246 -21.93 24.03 8.26
C ALA A 246 -23.48 23.97 8.30
N PRO A 247 -24.13 23.18 7.41
CA PRO A 247 -25.58 23.28 7.14
C PRO A 247 -26.47 22.96 8.34
N PHE A 248 -25.99 22.16 9.31
CA PHE A 248 -26.75 21.83 10.52
C PHE A 248 -26.59 22.86 11.66
N GLU A 249 -25.76 23.88 11.47
CA GLU A 249 -25.37 24.82 12.50
C GLU A 249 -25.93 26.22 12.18
N ASN A 250 -26.49 26.91 13.18
CA ASN A 250 -27.13 28.22 12.97
C ASN A 250 -26.14 29.36 12.62
N TYR A 251 -24.84 29.11 12.82
CA TYR A 251 -23.74 30.00 12.42
C TYR A 251 -23.14 29.61 11.05
N GLY A 252 -23.69 28.60 10.37
CA GLY A 252 -23.31 28.24 9.00
C GLY A 252 -23.48 29.41 8.03
N THR A 253 -22.63 29.44 7.00
CA THR A 253 -22.74 30.37 5.88
C THR A 253 -23.76 29.83 4.89
N ARG A 254 -24.66 30.69 4.42
CA ARG A 254 -25.76 30.31 3.52
C ARG A 254 -25.29 30.20 2.07
N VAL A 255 -25.84 29.25 1.31
CA VAL A 255 -25.68 29.14 -0.15
C VAL A 255 -26.88 28.39 -0.73
N ASN A 256 -27.40 28.79 -1.90
CA ASN A 256 -28.48 28.00 -2.53
C ASN A 256 -27.87 26.78 -3.23
N LEU A 257 -28.22 25.56 -2.80
CA LEU A 257 -27.71 24.33 -3.42
C LEU A 257 -28.22 24.09 -4.86
N LEU A 258 -29.25 24.83 -5.29
CA LEU A 258 -29.74 24.85 -6.68
C LEU A 258 -29.23 26.05 -7.50
N ALA A 259 -28.32 26.86 -6.95
CA ALA A 259 -27.68 27.96 -7.69
C ALA A 259 -26.90 27.42 -8.91
N GLY A 260 -26.98 28.15 -10.03
CA GLY A 260 -26.30 27.78 -11.27
C GLY A 260 -26.89 26.56 -11.99
N VAL A 261 -28.10 26.11 -11.62
CA VAL A 261 -28.89 25.16 -12.42
C VAL A 261 -29.65 25.96 -13.48
N ASN A 262 -29.18 25.89 -14.73
CA ASN A 262 -29.67 26.72 -15.84
C ASN A 262 -30.20 25.86 -17.02
N SER A 263 -30.18 24.54 -16.89
CA SER A 263 -30.63 23.58 -17.88
C SER A 263 -31.17 22.29 -17.21
N PHE A 264 -31.89 21.48 -17.96
CA PHE A 264 -32.27 20.13 -17.51
C PHE A 264 -31.04 19.24 -17.26
N SER A 265 -29.95 19.41 -18.03
CA SER A 265 -28.69 18.68 -17.82
C SER A 265 -28.06 19.03 -16.47
N ASP A 266 -28.05 20.31 -16.08
CA ASP A 266 -27.60 20.72 -14.74
C ASP A 266 -28.46 20.09 -13.64
N ALA A 267 -29.77 20.02 -13.86
CA ALA A 267 -30.71 19.43 -12.90
C ALA A 267 -30.51 17.91 -12.77
N LEU A 268 -30.11 17.23 -13.86
CA LEU A 268 -29.75 15.81 -13.84
C LEU A 268 -28.44 15.58 -13.07
N GLU A 269 -27.41 16.41 -13.25
CA GLU A 269 -26.20 16.32 -12.42
C GLU A 269 -26.47 16.55 -10.93
N VAL A 270 -27.44 17.42 -10.61
CA VAL A 270 -27.91 17.63 -9.22
C VAL A 270 -28.62 16.37 -8.71
N ALA A 271 -29.48 15.75 -9.52
CA ALA A 271 -30.14 14.50 -9.17
C ALA A 271 -29.13 13.34 -8.98
N ASP A 272 -28.09 13.27 -9.81
CA ASP A 272 -26.99 12.31 -9.69
C ASP A 272 -26.16 12.57 -8.43
N ALA A 273 -25.96 13.81 -7.99
CA ALA A 273 -25.29 14.11 -6.73
C ALA A 273 -26.13 13.68 -5.50
N VAL A 274 -27.45 13.80 -5.58
CA VAL A 274 -28.38 13.27 -4.56
C VAL A 274 -28.36 11.74 -4.54
N PHE A 275 -28.55 11.11 -5.70
CA PHE A 275 -28.73 9.67 -5.87
C PHE A 275 -27.71 9.05 -6.86
N PRO A 276 -26.44 8.89 -6.44
CA PRO A 276 -25.33 8.57 -7.33
C PRO A 276 -25.45 7.20 -8.01
N PRO A 277 -25.33 7.11 -9.35
CA PRO A 277 -25.24 5.82 -10.04
C PRO A 277 -23.93 5.08 -9.70
N PRO A 278 -23.90 3.74 -9.79
CA PRO A 278 -22.64 3.01 -9.78
C PRO A 278 -21.86 3.25 -11.07
N GLU A 279 -20.55 3.43 -10.92
CA GLU A 279 -19.61 3.48 -12.04
C GLU A 279 -18.87 2.14 -12.15
N PHE A 280 -18.64 1.66 -13.38
CA PHE A 280 -17.97 0.39 -13.68
C PHE A 280 -18.61 -0.88 -13.05
N GLN A 281 -19.88 -0.79 -12.65
CA GLN A 281 -20.70 -1.90 -12.16
C GLN A 281 -22.11 -1.79 -12.73
N GLU A 282 -22.82 -2.91 -12.90
CA GLU A 282 -24.23 -2.87 -13.28
C GLU A 282 -25.09 -2.37 -12.12
N GLU A 283 -25.96 -1.40 -12.38
CA GLU A 283 -26.92 -0.94 -11.38
C GLU A 283 -28.11 -1.90 -11.28
N ARG A 284 -28.21 -2.64 -10.18
CA ARG A 284 -29.39 -3.47 -9.90
C ARG A 284 -30.64 -2.58 -9.84
N GLY A 285 -31.57 -2.81 -10.77
CA GLY A 285 -32.77 -2.00 -10.90
C GLY A 285 -32.55 -0.66 -11.60
N LYS A 286 -31.47 -0.50 -12.38
CA LYS A 286 -31.10 0.73 -13.13
C LYS A 286 -32.30 1.54 -13.63
N HIS A 287 -33.22 0.91 -14.37
CA HIS A 287 -34.37 1.58 -14.96
C HIS A 287 -35.30 2.29 -13.94
N TYR A 288 -35.40 1.78 -12.70
CA TYR A 288 -36.15 2.42 -11.60
C TYR A 288 -35.34 3.53 -10.94
N ASN A 289 -34.02 3.36 -10.84
CA ASN A 289 -33.13 4.36 -10.25
C ASN A 289 -32.93 5.58 -11.17
N ASP A 290 -32.84 5.34 -12.48
CA ASP A 290 -32.85 6.39 -13.49
C ASP A 290 -34.15 7.20 -13.43
N LYS A 291 -35.33 6.56 -13.34
CA LYS A 291 -36.61 7.27 -13.16
C LYS A 291 -36.59 8.21 -11.96
N LYS A 292 -36.07 7.79 -10.81
CA LYS A 292 -35.92 8.63 -9.62
C LYS A 292 -35.02 9.85 -9.89
N ARG A 293 -33.89 9.66 -10.59
CA ARG A 293 -33.01 10.77 -11.01
C ARG A 293 -33.71 11.73 -11.96
N PHE A 294 -34.35 11.22 -13.01
CA PHE A 294 -35.12 12.01 -13.97
C PHE A 294 -36.29 12.77 -13.31
N PHE A 295 -36.96 12.19 -12.31
CA PHE A 295 -38.00 12.88 -11.54
C PHE A 295 -37.40 14.01 -10.70
N ILE A 296 -36.33 13.78 -9.93
CA ILE A 296 -35.64 14.83 -9.16
C ILE A 296 -35.18 15.96 -10.10
N ALA A 297 -34.55 15.62 -11.23
CA ALA A 297 -34.11 16.57 -12.25
C ALA A 297 -35.28 17.38 -12.82
N SER A 298 -36.39 16.73 -13.13
CA SER A 298 -37.61 17.39 -13.63
C SER A 298 -38.19 18.35 -12.59
N MET A 299 -38.31 17.92 -11.34
CA MET A 299 -38.83 18.75 -10.26
C MET A 299 -37.92 19.96 -9.98
N VAL A 300 -36.60 19.75 -9.92
CA VAL A 300 -35.60 20.82 -9.81
C VAL A 300 -35.70 21.78 -10.99
N TRP A 301 -35.80 21.30 -12.24
CA TRP A 301 -35.87 22.15 -13.43
C TRP A 301 -37.17 22.97 -13.51
N LEU A 302 -38.31 22.36 -13.18
CA LEU A 302 -39.60 23.04 -13.10
C LEU A 302 -39.58 24.14 -12.02
N LEU A 303 -39.10 23.83 -10.82
CA LEU A 303 -39.00 24.80 -9.74
C LEU A 303 -37.99 25.92 -10.04
N ARG A 304 -36.86 25.61 -10.68
CA ARG A 304 -35.91 26.61 -11.20
C ARG A 304 -36.53 27.51 -12.27
N THR A 305 -37.40 26.96 -13.12
CA THR A 305 -38.10 27.75 -14.15
C THR A 305 -39.13 28.70 -13.53
N GLU A 306 -39.93 28.22 -12.58
CA GLU A 306 -41.06 28.98 -12.00
C GLU A 306 -40.64 29.92 -10.85
N LYS A 307 -39.64 29.54 -10.04
CA LYS A 307 -39.17 30.30 -8.85
C LYS A 307 -37.80 30.97 -9.02
N ALA A 308 -37.11 30.76 -10.14
CA ALA A 308 -35.75 31.24 -10.37
C ALA A 308 -34.81 30.95 -9.18
N ASP A 309 -33.99 31.92 -8.75
CA ASP A 309 -33.00 31.78 -7.68
C ASP A 309 -33.58 31.64 -6.26
N SER A 310 -34.91 31.71 -6.11
CA SER A 310 -35.62 31.36 -4.88
C SER A 310 -36.02 29.87 -4.78
N ALA A 311 -35.79 29.07 -5.82
CA ALA A 311 -36.03 27.63 -5.78
C ALA A 311 -35.03 26.93 -4.83
N THR A 312 -35.53 26.03 -3.99
CA THR A 312 -34.74 25.28 -2.99
C THR A 312 -35.02 23.77 -3.06
N PHE A 313 -34.16 22.97 -2.42
CA PHE A 313 -34.46 21.55 -2.21
C PHE A 313 -35.65 21.30 -1.26
N ARG A 314 -36.00 22.26 -0.40
CA ARG A 314 -37.21 22.15 0.43
C ARG A 314 -38.47 22.20 -0.44
N ASP A 315 -38.50 23.05 -1.46
CA ASP A 315 -39.58 23.04 -2.44
C ASP A 315 -39.72 21.67 -3.12
N VAL A 316 -38.61 21.09 -3.59
CA VAL A 316 -38.61 19.75 -4.22
C VAL A 316 -39.23 18.70 -3.29
N LEU A 317 -38.88 18.74 -2.00
CA LEU A 317 -39.43 17.85 -0.97
C LEU A 317 -40.92 18.12 -0.69
N ASP A 318 -41.32 19.38 -0.52
CA ASP A 318 -42.70 19.77 -0.24
C ASP A 318 -43.65 19.40 -1.40
N TYR A 319 -43.22 19.62 -2.66
CA TYR A 319 -43.99 19.16 -3.84
C TYR A 319 -44.03 17.63 -3.96
N ALA A 320 -42.97 16.91 -3.58
CA ALA A 320 -42.99 15.45 -3.52
C ALA A 320 -43.93 14.90 -2.43
N LEU A 321 -44.16 15.67 -1.35
CA LEU A 321 -45.07 15.33 -0.25
C LEU A 321 -46.55 15.63 -0.52
N LEU A 322 -46.87 16.43 -1.54
CA LEU A 322 -48.27 16.73 -1.89
C LEU A 322 -49.04 15.45 -2.26
N PRO A 323 -50.36 15.38 -1.98
CA PRO A 323 -51.24 14.38 -2.60
C PRO A 323 -51.14 14.43 -4.13
N ASP A 324 -51.27 13.28 -4.79
CA ASP A 324 -51.09 13.16 -6.24
C ASP A 324 -51.95 14.17 -7.01
N ASP A 325 -53.24 14.28 -6.70
CA ASP A 325 -54.17 15.21 -7.36
C ASP A 325 -53.69 16.68 -7.29
N ARG A 326 -53.14 17.10 -6.14
CA ARG A 326 -52.60 18.45 -5.94
C ARG A 326 -51.29 18.69 -6.67
N LEU A 327 -50.45 17.66 -6.76
CA LEU A 327 -49.24 17.71 -7.56
C LEU A 327 -49.58 17.84 -9.05
N MET A 328 -50.58 17.09 -9.53
CA MET A 328 -51.06 17.14 -10.92
C MET A 328 -51.72 18.49 -11.25
N GLU A 329 -52.60 19.01 -10.38
CA GLU A 329 -53.19 20.35 -10.50
C GLU A 329 -52.11 21.44 -10.63
N TRP A 330 -51.04 21.37 -9.84
CA TRP A 330 -49.91 22.29 -9.98
C TRP A 330 -49.18 22.09 -11.32
N LEU A 331 -48.83 20.86 -11.70
CA LEU A 331 -48.18 20.56 -12.98
C LEU A 331 -48.98 21.07 -14.18
N GLU A 332 -50.31 21.02 -14.13
CA GLU A 332 -51.18 21.58 -15.17
C GLU A 332 -50.97 23.09 -15.38
N THR A 333 -50.70 23.86 -14.31
CA THR A 333 -50.42 25.31 -14.41
C THR A 333 -49.06 25.66 -15.02
N ILE A 334 -48.09 24.74 -15.01
CA ILE A 334 -46.71 25.01 -15.44
C ILE A 334 -46.60 25.12 -16.97
N ARG A 335 -45.83 26.12 -17.42
CA ARG A 335 -45.59 26.45 -18.83
C ARG A 335 -44.49 25.61 -19.51
N ASN A 336 -43.58 25.03 -18.73
CA ASN A 336 -42.45 24.23 -19.24
C ASN A 336 -42.92 22.81 -19.60
N THR A 337 -43.25 22.60 -20.88
CA THR A 337 -43.81 21.34 -21.40
C THR A 337 -42.86 20.15 -21.31
N GLU A 338 -41.54 20.36 -21.39
CA GLU A 338 -40.55 19.29 -21.47
C GLU A 338 -40.46 18.50 -20.15
N ALA A 339 -40.06 19.14 -19.05
CA ALA A 339 -39.98 18.46 -17.75
C ALA A 339 -41.36 18.05 -17.19
N LYS A 340 -42.43 18.78 -17.56
CA LYS A 340 -43.81 18.37 -17.30
C LYS A 340 -44.12 17.02 -17.97
N SER A 341 -43.77 16.84 -19.24
CA SER A 341 -44.03 15.57 -19.96
C SER A 341 -43.35 14.36 -19.30
N ILE A 342 -42.16 14.53 -18.72
CA ILE A 342 -41.45 13.46 -18.02
C ILE A 342 -42.25 12.99 -16.79
N ILE A 343 -42.69 13.92 -15.93
CA ILE A 343 -43.46 13.58 -14.73
C ILE A 343 -44.85 13.01 -15.09
N MET A 344 -45.51 13.57 -16.11
CA MET A 344 -46.78 13.02 -16.64
C MET A 344 -46.62 11.57 -17.11
N SER A 345 -45.55 11.25 -17.85
CA SER A 345 -45.29 9.88 -18.34
C SER A 345 -45.11 8.86 -17.21
N TYR A 346 -44.61 9.29 -16.04
CA TYR A 346 -44.47 8.44 -14.86
C TYR A 346 -45.80 8.24 -14.13
N ARG A 347 -46.70 9.24 -14.12
CA ARG A 347 -48.07 9.08 -13.62
C ARG A 347 -48.87 8.13 -14.51
N GLU A 348 -48.74 8.25 -15.84
CA GLU A 348 -49.36 7.37 -16.83
C GLU A 348 -48.89 5.91 -16.72
N ALA A 349 -47.67 5.66 -16.22
CA ALA A 349 -47.14 4.30 -16.00
C ALA A 349 -47.80 3.53 -14.84
N GLY A 350 -48.66 4.18 -14.04
CA GLY A 350 -49.53 3.60 -13.02
C GLY A 350 -49.30 4.15 -11.61
N GLU A 351 -50.39 4.38 -10.87
CA GLU A 351 -50.41 5.09 -9.58
C GLU A 351 -49.44 4.51 -8.54
N GLN A 352 -49.41 3.17 -8.40
CA GLN A 352 -48.56 2.50 -7.41
C GLN A 352 -47.06 2.76 -7.67
N LYS A 353 -46.64 2.85 -8.94
CA LYS A 353 -45.25 3.16 -9.31
C LYS A 353 -44.93 4.62 -9.07
N PHE A 354 -45.85 5.51 -9.42
CA PHE A 354 -45.70 6.94 -9.15
C PHE A 354 -45.55 7.25 -7.65
N ALA A 355 -46.33 6.56 -6.80
CA ALA A 355 -46.18 6.63 -5.35
C ALA A 355 -44.84 6.03 -4.86
N GLU A 356 -44.34 4.94 -5.47
CA GLU A 356 -43.02 4.38 -5.15
C GLU A 356 -41.88 5.35 -5.51
N ASP A 357 -41.94 5.97 -6.69
CA ASP A 357 -40.95 6.95 -7.15
C ASP A 357 -40.95 8.19 -6.24
N LYS A 358 -42.12 8.74 -5.87
CA LYS A 358 -42.23 9.84 -4.89
C LYS A 358 -41.65 9.48 -3.52
N ASN A 359 -41.94 8.29 -3.00
CA ASN A 359 -41.36 7.82 -1.74
C ASN A 359 -39.82 7.68 -1.82
N GLY A 360 -39.29 7.28 -2.99
CA GLY A 360 -37.86 7.27 -3.27
C GLY A 360 -37.23 8.67 -3.16
N ILE A 361 -37.89 9.69 -3.69
CA ILE A 361 -37.46 11.10 -3.63
C ILE A 361 -37.48 11.63 -2.20
N ILE A 362 -38.58 11.41 -1.47
CA ILE A 362 -38.72 11.82 -0.07
C ILE A 362 -37.61 11.19 0.79
N SER A 363 -37.31 9.91 0.56
CA SER A 363 -36.21 9.20 1.25
C SER A 363 -34.83 9.79 0.92
N ALA A 364 -34.57 10.12 -0.35
CA ALA A 364 -33.30 10.70 -0.80
C ALA A 364 -33.10 12.16 -0.32
N LEU A 365 -34.19 12.92 -0.18
CA LEU A 365 -34.19 14.33 0.23
C LEU A 365 -34.50 14.55 1.71
N LYS A 366 -34.57 13.49 2.53
CA LYS A 366 -34.92 13.55 3.96
C LYS A 366 -34.08 14.54 4.79
N VAL A 367 -32.87 14.89 4.35
CA VAL A 367 -32.02 15.88 5.02
C VAL A 367 -32.65 17.27 5.06
N PHE A 368 -33.52 17.60 4.09
CA PHE A 368 -34.22 18.87 3.98
C PHE A 368 -35.50 18.96 4.84
N PHE A 369 -35.81 17.93 5.65
CA PHE A 369 -36.72 18.10 6.79
C PHE A 369 -36.08 18.88 7.95
N ASN A 370 -34.76 19.07 7.96
CA ASN A 370 -34.08 19.84 8.99
C ASN A 370 -34.09 21.35 8.64
N GLU A 371 -34.79 22.14 9.46
CA GLU A 371 -34.96 23.59 9.20
C GLU A 371 -33.64 24.38 9.18
N SER A 372 -32.62 24.01 9.98
CA SER A 372 -31.29 24.64 9.88
C SER A 372 -30.62 24.34 8.55
N VAL A 373 -30.76 23.12 8.02
CA VAL A 373 -30.28 22.76 6.67
C VAL A 373 -31.02 23.58 5.62
N VAL A 374 -32.35 23.64 5.67
CA VAL A 374 -33.15 24.46 4.73
C VAL A 374 -32.71 25.93 4.76
N TYR A 375 -32.56 26.52 5.95
CA TYR A 375 -32.11 27.90 6.11
C TYR A 375 -30.71 28.15 5.51
N ASN A 376 -29.76 27.24 5.73
CA ASN A 376 -28.40 27.34 5.21
C ASN A 376 -28.28 26.98 3.71
N THR A 377 -29.22 26.22 3.15
CA THR A 377 -29.20 25.73 1.76
C THR A 377 -30.15 26.46 0.79
N SER A 378 -30.86 27.49 1.26
CA SER A 378 -31.91 28.21 0.52
C SER A 378 -31.46 29.48 -0.21
N GLY A 379 -30.20 29.91 -0.06
CA GLY A 379 -29.73 31.20 -0.60
C GLY A 379 -30.16 32.40 0.23
N GLY A 380 -30.35 33.56 -0.40
CA GLY A 380 -30.65 34.84 0.24
C GLY A 380 -29.64 35.95 -0.11
N GLU A 381 -29.90 37.19 0.32
CA GLU A 381 -28.99 38.33 0.08
C GLU A 381 -27.62 38.16 0.76
N ASP A 382 -27.57 37.43 1.86
CA ASP A 382 -26.35 37.07 2.61
C ASP A 382 -25.73 35.74 2.18
N ALA A 383 -26.21 35.13 1.08
CA ALA A 383 -25.67 33.89 0.57
C ALA A 383 -24.31 34.10 -0.13
N ILE A 384 -23.39 33.17 0.11
CA ILE A 384 -22.03 33.25 -0.41
C ILE A 384 -21.99 32.83 -1.88
N ASN A 385 -21.28 33.61 -2.71
CA ASN A 385 -20.88 33.14 -4.03
C ASN A 385 -19.62 32.27 -3.90
N LEU A 386 -19.75 30.98 -4.25
CA LEU A 386 -18.63 30.03 -4.21
C LEU A 386 -17.53 30.34 -5.24
N GLU A 387 -17.86 31.03 -6.34
CA GLU A 387 -16.84 31.47 -7.31
C GLU A 387 -15.86 32.47 -6.67
N GLU A 388 -16.33 33.34 -5.76
CA GLU A 388 -15.44 34.27 -5.04
C GLU A 388 -14.45 33.52 -4.13
N CYS A 389 -14.85 32.37 -3.59
CA CYS A 389 -14.02 31.53 -2.73
C CYS A 389 -12.89 30.83 -3.49
N VAL A 390 -13.04 30.68 -4.81
CA VAL A 390 -12.00 30.14 -5.70
C VAL A 390 -11.15 31.26 -6.30
N GLU A 391 -11.77 32.39 -6.68
CA GLU A 391 -11.06 33.57 -7.21
C GLU A 391 -10.07 34.20 -6.22
N LYS A 392 -10.42 34.23 -4.93
CA LYS A 392 -9.65 34.90 -3.88
C LYS A 392 -9.15 33.89 -2.85
N PRO A 393 -7.94 34.05 -2.28
CA PRO A 393 -7.39 33.16 -1.26
C PRO A 393 -8.34 32.97 -0.06
N THR A 394 -8.98 31.80 -0.01
CA THR A 394 -10.09 31.51 0.91
C THR A 394 -9.99 30.08 1.44
N LEU A 395 -10.19 29.91 2.75
CA LEU A 395 -10.50 28.62 3.35
C LEU A 395 -12.01 28.41 3.36
N THR A 396 -12.49 27.39 2.63
CA THR A 396 -13.88 26.94 2.65
C THR A 396 -13.96 25.63 3.41
N VAL A 397 -14.51 25.64 4.63
CA VAL A 397 -14.74 24.42 5.42
C VAL A 397 -16.17 23.96 5.19
N VAL A 398 -16.34 22.74 4.68
CA VAL A 398 -17.62 22.03 4.62
C VAL A 398 -17.69 21.13 5.84
N GLY A 399 -18.47 21.51 6.84
CA GLY A 399 -18.49 20.86 8.15
C GLY A 399 -19.80 20.14 8.42
N ILE A 400 -19.76 18.81 8.55
CA ILE A 400 -20.92 18.00 8.94
C ILE A 400 -20.54 17.12 10.14
N ASN A 401 -21.43 17.06 11.13
CA ASN A 401 -21.19 16.26 12.32
C ASN A 401 -21.39 14.76 12.06
N MET A 402 -20.64 13.93 12.78
CA MET A 402 -20.66 12.47 12.61
C MET A 402 -22.06 11.86 12.79
N LYS A 403 -22.89 12.42 13.68
CA LYS A 403 -24.27 11.93 13.92
C LYS A 403 -25.12 12.01 12.64
N ASN A 404 -24.98 13.08 11.88
CA ASN A 404 -25.71 13.31 10.63
C ASN A 404 -25.05 12.61 9.42
N MET A 405 -23.89 11.99 9.60
CA MET A 405 -23.29 11.08 8.62
C MET A 405 -23.84 9.65 8.75
N MET A 406 -24.21 9.21 9.95
CA MET A 406 -24.58 7.80 10.23
C MET A 406 -25.80 7.29 9.45
N ASP A 407 -26.69 8.18 9.02
CA ASP A 407 -27.91 7.82 8.28
C ASP A 407 -27.83 8.14 6.77
N GLY A 408 -26.65 8.55 6.28
CA GLY A 408 -26.39 8.94 4.88
C GLY A 408 -26.88 10.35 4.50
N SER A 409 -27.60 11.06 5.37
CA SER A 409 -28.15 12.40 5.06
C SER A 409 -27.05 13.45 4.84
N GLY A 410 -25.99 13.40 5.64
CA GLY A 410 -24.84 14.29 5.51
C GLY A 410 -24.02 14.05 4.23
N GLU A 411 -23.96 12.81 3.73
CA GLU A 411 -23.28 12.51 2.47
C GLU A 411 -23.91 13.24 1.28
N VAL A 412 -25.25 13.28 1.20
CA VAL A 412 -25.99 14.01 0.15
C VAL A 412 -25.55 15.47 0.11
N LEU A 413 -25.44 16.11 1.27
CA LEU A 413 -24.97 17.49 1.38
C LEU A 413 -23.51 17.64 0.93
N PHE A 414 -22.59 16.75 1.35
CA PHE A 414 -21.21 16.80 0.88
C PHE A 414 -21.09 16.62 -0.64
N ARG A 415 -21.86 15.70 -1.24
CA ARG A 415 -21.88 15.50 -2.70
C ARG A 415 -22.39 16.74 -3.44
N LEU A 416 -23.45 17.37 -2.94
CA LEU A 416 -23.97 18.63 -3.48
C LEU A 416 -22.96 19.78 -3.36
N TYR A 417 -22.34 19.96 -2.19
CA TYR A 417 -21.29 20.97 -2.01
C TYR A 417 -20.07 20.72 -2.91
N LYS A 418 -19.59 19.48 -3.04
CA LYS A 418 -18.49 19.14 -3.93
C LYS A 418 -18.83 19.46 -5.38
N ARG A 419 -20.03 19.10 -5.86
CA ARG A 419 -20.50 19.48 -7.20
C ARG A 419 -20.50 20.99 -7.40
N MET A 420 -21.03 21.76 -6.47
CA MET A 420 -21.07 23.22 -6.58
C MET A 420 -19.67 23.85 -6.61
N ILE A 421 -18.76 23.36 -5.76
CA ILE A 421 -17.37 23.85 -5.68
C ILE A 421 -16.61 23.50 -6.96
N ASP A 422 -16.79 22.29 -7.50
CA ASP A 422 -16.19 21.89 -8.78
C ASP A 422 -16.71 22.75 -9.94
N LYS A 423 -18.04 22.98 -10.01
CA LYS A 423 -18.64 23.84 -11.04
C LYS A 423 -18.15 25.30 -10.92
N ALA A 424 -18.13 25.85 -9.71
CA ALA A 424 -17.59 27.19 -9.45
C ALA A 424 -16.11 27.30 -9.88
N ALA A 425 -15.30 26.29 -9.58
CA ALA A 425 -13.90 26.26 -9.97
C ALA A 425 -13.71 26.15 -11.50
N MET A 426 -14.52 25.35 -12.19
CA MET A 426 -14.51 25.28 -13.66
C MET A 426 -14.91 26.62 -14.30
N ASN A 427 -15.99 27.25 -13.84
CA ASN A 427 -16.46 28.56 -14.32
C ASN A 427 -15.36 29.64 -14.15
N VAL A 428 -14.73 29.69 -12.97
CA VAL A 428 -13.65 30.64 -12.69
C VAL A 428 -12.42 30.35 -13.56
N ALA A 429 -12.06 29.08 -13.76
CA ALA A 429 -10.94 28.70 -14.61
C ALA A 429 -11.17 29.09 -16.07
N GLU A 430 -12.37 28.87 -16.61
CA GLU A 430 -12.77 29.30 -17.95
C GLU A 430 -12.65 30.83 -18.10
N ARG A 431 -13.25 31.60 -17.18
CA ARG A 431 -13.14 33.07 -17.13
C ARG A 431 -11.70 33.59 -16.98
N GLN A 432 -10.78 32.76 -16.48
CA GLN A 432 -9.36 33.10 -16.28
C GLN A 432 -8.43 32.58 -17.39
N GLY A 433 -8.98 32.02 -18.48
CA GLY A 433 -8.20 31.56 -19.64
C GLY A 433 -7.87 30.06 -19.62
N GLY A 434 -8.69 29.26 -18.95
CA GLY A 434 -8.57 27.80 -18.88
C GLY A 434 -7.72 27.28 -17.71
N LYS A 435 -7.34 28.12 -16.74
CA LYS A 435 -6.69 27.74 -15.48
C LYS A 435 -7.01 28.73 -14.37
N LEU A 436 -7.12 28.26 -13.12
CA LEU A 436 -7.18 29.13 -11.97
C LEU A 436 -5.84 29.82 -11.72
N ARG A 437 -5.87 31.15 -11.57
CA ARG A 437 -4.73 31.99 -11.17
C ARG A 437 -4.25 31.66 -9.76
N ASN A 438 -5.21 31.47 -8.84
CA ASN A 438 -4.98 30.97 -7.50
C ASN A 438 -5.16 29.45 -7.47
N HIS A 439 -4.28 28.71 -6.80
CA HIS A 439 -4.44 27.26 -6.69
C HIS A 439 -5.54 26.88 -5.71
N LEU A 440 -6.32 25.86 -6.07
CA LEU A 440 -7.36 25.30 -5.21
C LEU A 440 -6.95 23.89 -4.74
N ALA A 441 -6.64 23.75 -3.46
CA ALA A 441 -6.39 22.47 -2.83
C ALA A 441 -7.65 21.94 -2.13
N ILE A 442 -8.13 20.75 -2.52
CA ILE A 442 -9.31 20.11 -1.93
C ILE A 442 -8.87 18.97 -1.02
N PHE A 443 -9.12 19.09 0.29
CA PHE A 443 -8.75 18.14 1.32
C PHE A 443 -9.96 17.34 1.80
N LEU A 444 -9.86 16.00 1.72
CA LEU A 444 -10.91 15.07 2.13
C LEU A 444 -10.29 13.99 3.03
N ASP A 445 -10.03 14.30 4.31
CA ASP A 445 -9.28 13.42 5.25
C ASP A 445 -9.94 12.04 5.45
N GLU A 446 -11.25 11.94 5.28
CA GLU A 446 -11.94 10.65 5.18
C GLU A 446 -12.80 10.58 3.91
N PHE A 447 -12.13 10.37 2.78
CA PHE A 447 -12.74 10.31 1.46
C PHE A 447 -13.90 9.30 1.35
N PRO A 448 -13.83 8.07 1.90
CA PRO A 448 -14.95 7.12 1.83
C PRO A 448 -16.19 7.58 2.60
N SER A 449 -16.04 8.39 3.66
CA SER A 449 -17.16 8.89 4.46
C SER A 449 -18.00 9.96 3.74
N ILE A 450 -17.58 10.47 2.59
CA ILE A 450 -18.38 11.39 1.77
C ILE A 450 -19.39 10.63 0.88
N GLY A 451 -19.32 9.29 0.87
CA GLY A 451 -20.08 8.45 -0.05
C GLY A 451 -19.55 8.55 -1.48
N ARG A 452 -20.30 7.98 -2.44
CA ARG A 452 -19.87 7.88 -3.83
C ARG A 452 -20.00 9.24 -4.55
N LEU A 453 -18.86 9.82 -4.90
CA LEU A 453 -18.77 11.00 -5.76
C LEU A 453 -18.66 10.56 -7.23
N ASN A 454 -19.59 11.02 -8.07
CA ASN A 454 -19.66 10.65 -9.48
C ASN A 454 -18.51 11.26 -10.29
N TYR A 455 -18.07 10.53 -11.32
CA TYR A 455 -17.06 10.90 -12.29
C TYR A 455 -15.69 11.26 -11.71
N MET A 456 -15.41 10.95 -10.45
CA MET A 456 -14.20 11.33 -9.71
C MET A 456 -12.90 11.03 -10.48
N MET A 457 -12.80 9.88 -11.16
CA MET A 457 -11.62 9.54 -11.98
C MET A 457 -11.42 10.53 -13.14
N ARG A 458 -12.49 10.90 -13.85
CA ARG A 458 -12.46 11.85 -14.96
C ARG A 458 -12.26 13.29 -14.47
N ALA A 459 -12.99 13.66 -13.42
CA ALA A 459 -12.95 14.97 -12.81
C ALA A 459 -11.54 15.28 -12.29
N MET A 460 -10.93 14.45 -11.46
CA MET A 460 -9.58 14.70 -10.94
C MET A 460 -8.49 14.71 -12.03
N GLY A 461 -8.68 13.98 -13.12
CA GLY A 461 -7.81 14.05 -14.30
C GLY A 461 -7.90 15.39 -15.03
N ALA A 462 -9.12 15.90 -15.23
CA ALA A 462 -9.37 17.19 -15.88
C ALA A 462 -9.05 18.39 -14.97
N LEU A 463 -9.51 18.38 -13.72
CA LEU A 463 -9.35 19.45 -12.72
C LEU A 463 -7.86 19.76 -12.44
N ARG A 464 -6.97 18.77 -12.55
CA ARG A 464 -5.51 19.00 -12.52
C ARG A 464 -5.05 20.05 -13.54
N SER A 465 -5.62 20.06 -14.74
CA SER A 465 -5.27 21.03 -15.78
C SER A 465 -5.71 22.45 -15.41
N PHE A 466 -6.81 22.59 -14.68
CA PHE A 466 -7.36 23.86 -14.18
C PHE A 466 -6.62 24.44 -12.95
N ASN A 467 -5.48 23.87 -12.54
CA ASN A 467 -4.75 24.26 -11.32
C ASN A 467 -5.48 23.93 -10.00
N ILE A 468 -6.07 22.72 -9.93
CA ILE A 468 -6.78 22.19 -8.77
C ILE A 468 -6.11 20.88 -8.34
N SER A 469 -5.90 20.68 -7.04
CA SER A 469 -5.37 19.42 -6.48
C SER A 469 -6.37 18.77 -5.52
N HIS A 470 -6.33 17.43 -5.45
CA HIS A 470 -7.12 16.65 -4.51
C HIS A 470 -6.20 15.88 -3.55
N HIS A 471 -6.49 15.98 -2.26
CA HIS A 471 -5.81 15.27 -1.18
C HIS A 471 -6.81 14.32 -0.52
N LEU A 472 -6.78 13.04 -0.93
CA LEU A 472 -7.72 12.01 -0.51
C LEU A 472 -7.16 11.26 0.69
N GLY A 473 -7.82 11.31 1.84
CA GLY A 473 -7.46 10.53 3.01
C GLY A 473 -8.27 9.24 3.11
N ILE A 474 -7.61 8.11 3.38
CA ILE A 474 -8.25 6.81 3.63
C ILE A 474 -7.70 6.17 4.91
N GLN A 475 -8.57 5.54 5.69
CA GLN A 475 -8.15 4.65 6.78
C GLN A 475 -7.94 3.20 6.31
N ASN A 476 -8.83 2.71 5.45
CA ASN A 476 -8.89 1.32 5.00
C ASN A 476 -9.23 1.26 3.50
N ASP A 477 -8.49 0.45 2.75
CA ASP A 477 -8.70 0.24 1.31
C ASP A 477 -10.05 -0.45 1.04
N ALA A 478 -10.44 -1.44 1.85
CA ALA A 478 -11.71 -2.16 1.72
C ALA A 478 -12.94 -1.25 1.92
N GLN A 479 -12.86 -0.23 2.78
CA GLN A 479 -13.93 0.77 2.91
C GLN A 479 -14.07 1.60 1.63
N SER A 480 -12.95 1.93 0.99
CA SER A 480 -12.92 2.66 -0.28
C SER A 480 -13.48 1.80 -1.42
N GLN A 481 -13.14 0.51 -1.45
CA GLN A 481 -13.72 -0.48 -2.37
C GLN A 481 -15.23 -0.69 -2.15
N LEU A 482 -15.73 -0.64 -0.92
CA LEU A 482 -17.16 -0.76 -0.63
C LEU A 482 -17.97 0.42 -1.22
N VAL A 483 -17.43 1.64 -1.13
CA VAL A 483 -18.10 2.86 -1.63
C VAL A 483 -17.98 2.98 -3.14
N TYR A 484 -16.79 2.78 -3.71
CA TYR A 484 -16.52 3.04 -5.13
C TYR A 484 -16.58 1.79 -6.02
N GLY A 485 -16.53 0.58 -5.45
CA GLY A 485 -16.32 -0.67 -6.18
C GLY A 485 -14.83 -0.92 -6.45
N GLU A 486 -14.39 -2.18 -6.39
CA GLU A 486 -12.96 -2.55 -6.50
C GLU A 486 -12.30 -2.01 -7.78
N LEU A 487 -12.90 -2.24 -8.95
CA LEU A 487 -12.34 -1.83 -10.24
C LEU A 487 -12.21 -0.31 -10.37
N TYR A 488 -13.22 0.44 -9.93
CA TYR A 488 -13.22 1.90 -10.02
C TYR A 488 -12.28 2.53 -8.99
N TRP A 489 -12.28 2.01 -7.76
CA TRP A 489 -11.34 2.42 -6.72
C TRP A 489 -9.89 2.19 -7.15
N LYS A 490 -9.57 1.02 -7.70
CA LYS A 490 -8.24 0.70 -8.24
C LYS A 490 -7.82 1.70 -9.32
N ALA A 491 -8.72 2.05 -10.25
CA ALA A 491 -8.42 3.03 -11.28
C ALA A 491 -8.20 4.46 -10.71
N ILE A 492 -8.92 4.85 -9.65
CA ILE A 492 -8.66 6.11 -8.93
C ILE A 492 -7.28 6.09 -8.27
N SER A 493 -6.97 5.04 -7.49
CA SER A 493 -5.75 4.96 -6.67
C SER A 493 -4.47 4.71 -7.47
N THR A 494 -4.55 4.08 -8.66
CA THR A 494 -3.35 3.83 -9.50
C THR A 494 -3.13 4.83 -10.63
N ASN A 495 -4.18 5.39 -11.23
CA ASN A 495 -4.03 6.13 -12.49
C ASN A 495 -4.15 7.66 -12.34
N VAL A 496 -4.88 8.13 -11.32
CA VAL A 496 -5.25 9.54 -11.16
C VAL A 496 -4.49 10.23 -10.04
N VAL A 497 -4.04 9.43 -9.07
CA VAL A 497 -3.14 9.83 -7.99
C VAL A 497 -1.69 9.71 -8.48
N ALA A 498 -0.90 10.78 -8.34
CA ALA A 498 0.52 10.78 -8.71
C ALA A 498 1.47 10.69 -7.49
N ARG A 499 0.92 10.84 -6.28
CA ARG A 499 1.64 10.75 -5.00
C ARG A 499 0.83 9.94 -3.99
N VAL A 500 1.44 8.92 -3.39
CA VAL A 500 0.82 8.13 -2.31
C VAL A 500 1.66 8.28 -1.05
N ILE A 501 1.08 8.81 0.02
CA ILE A 501 1.70 8.98 1.33
C ILE A 501 1.09 7.93 2.26
N MET A 502 1.86 6.91 2.62
CA MET A 502 1.46 5.81 3.49
C MET A 502 2.02 6.05 4.89
N PHE A 503 1.20 5.94 5.94
CA PHE A 503 1.61 6.03 7.35
C PHE A 503 1.54 4.65 8.02
N PRO A 504 2.62 3.84 8.00
CA PRO A 504 2.57 2.42 8.34
C PRO A 504 2.07 2.12 9.76
N ARG A 505 2.40 2.98 10.74
CA ARG A 505 2.09 2.82 12.17
C ARG A 505 0.63 2.48 12.49
N GLY A 506 -0.33 2.91 11.66
CA GLY A 506 -1.76 2.67 11.87
C GLY A 506 -2.38 1.61 10.97
N ILE A 507 -1.60 0.94 10.11
CA ILE A 507 -2.09 0.03 9.06
C ILE A 507 -1.85 -1.42 9.49
N ASN A 508 -2.90 -2.24 9.46
CA ASN A 508 -2.91 -3.62 9.98
C ASN A 508 -3.60 -4.57 9.00
N GLY A 509 -3.36 -5.88 9.12
CA GLY A 509 -4.03 -6.92 8.34
C GLY A 509 -3.72 -6.85 6.84
N ASP A 510 -4.70 -7.18 6.00
CA ASP A 510 -4.55 -7.23 4.53
C ASP A 510 -4.01 -5.93 3.93
N ASP A 511 -4.39 -4.78 4.50
CA ASP A 511 -3.92 -3.47 4.06
C ASP A 511 -2.41 -3.29 4.31
N ALA A 512 -1.85 -3.91 5.36
CA ALA A 512 -0.41 -3.85 5.60
C ALA A 512 0.37 -4.63 4.54
N HIS A 513 -0.13 -5.80 4.11
CA HIS A 513 0.44 -6.56 2.99
C HIS A 513 0.34 -5.77 1.68
N LYS A 514 -0.80 -5.12 1.39
CA LYS A 514 -0.96 -4.25 0.21
C LYS A 514 0.04 -3.09 0.22
N VAL A 515 0.25 -2.45 1.37
CA VAL A 515 1.23 -1.36 1.50
C VAL A 515 2.66 -1.85 1.31
N SER A 516 3.06 -2.99 1.90
CA SER A 516 4.38 -3.61 1.63
C SER A 516 4.60 -3.85 0.13
N GLN A 517 3.63 -4.51 -0.53
CA GLN A 517 3.69 -4.76 -1.98
C GLN A 517 3.71 -3.47 -2.82
N THR A 518 3.08 -2.40 -2.33
CA THR A 518 3.05 -1.06 -2.98
C THR A 518 4.40 -0.35 -2.86
N ILE A 519 5.12 -0.53 -1.75
CA ILE A 519 6.49 -0.05 -1.54
C ILE A 519 7.46 -0.86 -2.41
N GLY A 520 7.28 -2.18 -2.49
CA GLY A 520 8.00 -3.08 -3.39
C GLY A 520 9.13 -3.85 -2.72
N ARG A 521 9.92 -4.56 -3.54
CA ARG A 521 10.90 -5.56 -3.09
C ARG A 521 12.34 -5.22 -3.46
N THR A 522 13.22 -5.50 -2.51
CA THR A 522 14.66 -5.28 -2.57
C THR A 522 15.41 -6.61 -2.64
N THR A 523 16.73 -6.54 -2.87
CA THR A 523 17.62 -7.70 -2.88
C THR A 523 18.47 -7.69 -1.62
N ALA A 524 18.37 -8.76 -0.82
CA ALA A 524 19.23 -9.00 0.32
C ALA A 524 20.28 -10.07 -0.02
N SER A 525 21.47 -9.95 0.55
CA SER A 525 22.51 -10.98 0.47
C SER A 525 22.52 -11.82 1.74
N GLU A 526 22.14 -13.08 1.63
CA GLU A 526 22.27 -14.08 2.70
C GLU A 526 23.66 -14.71 2.64
N ILE A 527 24.44 -14.56 3.71
CA ILE A 527 25.74 -15.21 3.87
C ILE A 527 25.56 -16.42 4.79
N GLY A 528 25.48 -17.61 4.20
CA GLY A 528 25.47 -18.89 4.91
C GLY A 528 26.89 -19.35 5.20
N TYR A 529 27.24 -19.43 6.49
CA TYR A 529 28.50 -20.02 6.96
C TYR A 529 28.34 -21.52 7.17
N SER A 530 28.96 -22.34 6.31
CA SER A 530 29.05 -23.79 6.52
C SER A 530 30.40 -24.16 7.14
N GLY A 531 30.39 -24.54 8.42
CA GLY A 531 31.54 -25.13 9.11
C GLY A 531 31.39 -26.63 9.26
N SER A 532 32.13 -27.42 8.47
CA SER A 532 32.22 -28.87 8.65
C SER A 532 33.23 -29.21 9.76
N HIS A 533 32.75 -29.37 10.99
CA HIS A 533 33.55 -29.96 12.07
C HIS A 533 33.68 -31.48 11.87
N HIS A 534 34.58 -31.86 10.95
CA HIS A 534 35.01 -33.24 10.74
C HIS A 534 36.52 -33.30 10.93
N ILE A 535 36.96 -33.62 12.15
CA ILE A 535 38.38 -33.79 12.46
C ILE A 535 38.82 -35.15 11.91
N ASN A 536 39.44 -35.14 10.74
CA ASN A 536 40.09 -36.32 10.18
C ASN A 536 41.62 -36.19 10.37
N PRO A 537 42.32 -37.08 11.09
CA PRO A 537 43.71 -36.85 11.52
C PRO A 537 44.78 -36.75 10.41
N LEU A 538 44.40 -36.96 9.15
CA LEU A 538 45.29 -37.05 7.99
C LEU A 538 44.98 -36.03 6.88
N SER A 539 44.08 -35.06 7.12
CA SER A 539 43.75 -34.02 6.15
C SER A 539 43.45 -32.68 6.82
N MET A 540 44.45 -31.79 6.87
CA MET A 540 44.28 -30.38 7.26
C MET A 540 43.62 -29.58 6.13
N ASP A 541 42.31 -29.71 5.96
CA ASP A 541 41.51 -28.83 5.09
C ASP A 541 40.15 -28.49 5.74
N GLY A 542 40.23 -27.77 6.86
CA GLY A 542 39.07 -27.14 7.49
C GLY A 542 38.57 -25.92 6.69
N SER A 543 38.11 -26.13 5.46
CA SER A 543 37.63 -25.03 4.61
C SER A 543 36.32 -24.43 5.17
N THR A 544 36.39 -23.19 5.66
CA THR A 544 35.20 -22.46 6.09
C THR A 544 34.45 -21.94 4.86
N GLY A 545 33.43 -22.67 4.43
CA GLY A 545 32.61 -22.29 3.29
C GLY A 545 31.71 -21.11 3.61
N ALA A 546 32.05 -19.90 3.18
CA ALA A 546 31.13 -18.78 3.13
C ALA A 546 30.38 -18.79 1.79
N SER A 547 29.10 -19.15 1.82
CA SER A 547 28.22 -19.13 0.65
C SER A 547 27.35 -17.87 0.68
N SER A 548 27.38 -17.07 -0.39
CA SER A 548 26.56 -15.86 -0.50
C SER A 548 25.45 -16.08 -1.52
N ARG A 549 24.20 -15.85 -1.13
CA ARG A 549 23.01 -15.99 -1.99
C ARG A 549 22.23 -14.67 -2.00
N LEU A 550 21.89 -14.18 -3.19
CA LEU A 550 20.96 -13.07 -3.35
C LEU A 550 19.52 -13.60 -3.24
N VAL A 551 18.71 -12.95 -2.41
CA VAL A 551 17.31 -13.33 -2.11
C VAL A 551 16.42 -12.10 -2.21
N GLU A 552 15.23 -12.27 -2.77
CA GLU A 552 14.18 -11.24 -2.85
C GLU A 552 13.53 -11.08 -1.47
N ARG A 553 13.43 -9.84 -0.97
CA ARG A 553 12.71 -9.52 0.28
C ARG A 553 11.90 -8.24 0.07
N ASP A 554 10.83 -8.06 0.84
CA ASP A 554 10.10 -6.78 0.87
C ASP A 554 11.05 -5.67 1.37
N LEU A 555 10.97 -4.46 0.76
CA LEU A 555 11.81 -3.32 1.16
C LEU A 555 11.42 -2.76 2.53
N LEU A 556 10.15 -2.96 2.90
CA LEU A 556 9.63 -2.76 4.24
C LEU A 556 8.64 -3.90 4.54
N ALA A 557 9.01 -4.81 5.43
CA ALA A 557 8.13 -5.91 5.83
C ALA A 557 6.97 -5.38 6.69
N PHE A 558 5.82 -6.08 6.66
CA PHE A 558 4.61 -5.58 7.33
C PHE A 558 4.74 -5.61 8.86
N GLU A 559 5.56 -6.50 9.41
CA GLU A 559 5.89 -6.59 10.83
C GLU A 559 6.62 -5.32 11.33
N GLU A 560 7.44 -4.71 10.47
CA GLU A 560 8.19 -3.48 10.77
C GLU A 560 7.28 -2.25 10.92
N PHE A 561 6.03 -2.29 10.44
CA PHE A 561 5.11 -1.15 10.49
C PHE A 561 4.83 -0.70 11.93
N SER A 562 4.82 -1.65 12.87
CA SER A 562 4.64 -1.39 14.30
C SER A 562 5.77 -0.53 14.91
N SER A 563 6.97 -0.55 14.31
CA SER A 563 8.14 0.22 14.75
C SER A 563 8.08 1.69 14.32
N PHE A 564 7.19 2.06 13.38
CA PHE A 564 7.10 3.43 12.87
C PHE A 564 6.60 4.39 13.96
N THR A 565 7.24 5.55 14.02
CA THR A 565 6.85 6.63 14.94
C THR A 565 5.67 7.44 14.41
N LEU A 566 5.04 8.25 15.27
CA LEU A 566 3.92 9.11 14.86
C LEU A 566 4.39 10.08 13.76
N GLY A 567 3.61 10.21 12.69
CA GLY A 567 3.96 11.07 11.55
C GLY A 567 5.04 10.50 10.63
N GLU A 568 5.62 9.35 10.94
CA GLU A 568 6.58 8.68 10.06
C GLU A 568 5.84 7.98 8.90
N ALA A 569 6.26 8.27 7.66
CA ALA A 569 5.56 7.89 6.45
C ALA A 569 6.51 7.34 5.37
N VAL A 570 5.93 6.62 4.41
CA VAL A 570 6.57 6.26 3.15
C VAL A 570 5.83 6.95 2.01
N ILE A 571 6.55 7.75 1.23
CA ILE A 571 6.03 8.52 0.10
C ILE A 571 6.44 7.81 -1.19
N ARG A 572 5.45 7.50 -2.03
CA ARG A 572 5.64 6.99 -3.39
C ARG A 572 5.25 8.08 -4.37
N MET A 573 6.13 8.38 -5.32
CA MET A 573 5.92 9.38 -6.36
C MET A 573 6.41 8.87 -7.71
N ASN A 574 5.80 9.35 -8.80
CA ASN A 574 6.22 8.97 -10.15
C ASN A 574 7.68 9.37 -10.41
N GLY A 575 8.48 8.42 -10.89
CA GLY A 575 9.88 8.63 -11.26
C GLY A 575 10.90 8.53 -10.11
N GLN A 576 10.46 8.40 -8.86
CA GLN A 576 11.33 8.26 -7.68
C GLN A 576 11.21 6.87 -7.05
N GLN A 577 12.23 6.42 -6.34
CA GLN A 577 12.16 5.26 -5.45
C GLN A 577 11.28 5.58 -4.21
N PRO A 578 10.88 4.59 -3.40
CA PRO A 578 10.20 4.84 -2.13
C PRO A 578 11.01 5.76 -1.20
N ILE A 579 10.39 6.86 -0.79
CA ILE A 579 10.97 7.88 0.09
C ILE A 579 10.50 7.64 1.52
N ARG A 580 11.42 7.45 2.48
CA ARG A 580 11.06 7.46 3.91
C ARG A 580 11.07 8.90 4.41
N ALA A 581 10.01 9.32 5.09
CA ALA A 581 9.82 10.70 5.52
C ALA A 581 9.36 10.77 6.98
N GLN A 582 9.83 11.80 7.71
CA GLN A 582 9.26 12.19 8.99
C GLN A 582 8.38 13.42 8.78
N LEU A 583 7.07 13.26 8.85
CA LEU A 583 6.15 14.40 8.91
C LEU A 583 5.89 14.72 10.39
N CYS A 584 5.65 15.99 10.71
CA CYS A 584 5.39 16.44 12.07
C CYS A 584 4.30 17.52 12.11
N PRO A 585 3.54 17.64 13.21
CA PRO A 585 2.59 18.73 13.38
C PRO A 585 3.25 20.10 13.34
N MET A 586 2.58 21.08 12.76
CA MET A 586 3.12 22.45 12.60
C MET A 586 3.46 23.11 13.94
N GLY A 587 2.70 22.80 15.00
CA GLY A 587 2.93 23.32 16.36
C GLY A 587 4.06 22.65 17.15
N MET A 588 4.72 21.62 16.59
CA MET A 588 5.85 20.96 17.22
C MET A 588 7.14 21.78 17.01
N LYS A 589 7.88 22.11 18.07
CA LYS A 589 9.09 22.96 18.00
C LYS A 589 10.24 22.34 17.21
N THR A 590 10.42 21.04 17.38
CA THR A 590 11.54 20.26 16.85
C THR A 590 11.02 18.97 16.27
N VAL A 591 11.68 18.44 15.24
CA VAL A 591 11.29 17.18 14.61
C VAL A 591 11.59 16.03 15.56
N GLU A 592 10.58 15.20 15.85
CA GLU A 592 10.69 14.01 16.68
C GLU A 592 10.33 12.77 15.85
N GLY A 593 10.96 11.64 16.15
CA GLY A 593 10.73 10.38 15.45
C GLY A 593 11.84 9.36 15.62
N SER A 594 11.65 8.17 15.07
CA SER A 594 12.61 7.06 15.19
C SER A 594 13.97 7.44 14.57
N GLY A 595 15.05 7.19 15.30
CA GLY A 595 16.43 7.55 14.94
C GLY A 595 16.81 9.02 15.18
N ILE A 596 15.84 9.92 15.39
CA ILE A 596 16.09 11.37 15.50
C ILE A 596 16.43 11.71 16.95
N LYS A 597 17.58 12.37 17.19
CA LYS A 597 17.96 12.83 18.51
C LYS A 597 16.99 13.94 18.97
N PRO A 598 16.33 13.83 20.15
CA PRO A 598 15.43 14.87 20.63
C PRO A 598 16.07 16.26 20.61
N GLY A 599 15.36 17.23 20.04
CA GLY A 599 15.82 18.61 19.90
C GLY A 599 16.88 18.88 18.84
N SER A 600 17.37 17.88 18.08
CA SER A 600 18.47 18.10 17.12
C SER A 600 18.08 18.88 15.87
N ARG A 601 16.82 18.78 15.42
CA ARG A 601 16.31 19.44 14.22
C ARG A 601 15.14 20.36 14.57
N PRO A 602 15.28 21.69 14.45
CA PRO A 602 14.14 22.61 14.51
C PRO A 602 13.11 22.31 13.42
N ASN A 603 11.83 22.47 13.73
CA ASN A 603 10.77 22.34 12.73
C ASN A 603 10.63 23.64 11.92
N VAL A 604 10.89 23.60 10.61
CA VAL A 604 10.86 24.77 9.71
C VAL A 604 9.51 25.46 9.66
N LEU A 605 8.41 24.73 9.92
CA LEU A 605 7.06 25.30 9.94
C LEU A 605 6.66 25.89 11.31
N TYR A 606 7.40 25.59 12.38
CA TYR A 606 7.04 26.04 13.73
C TYR A 606 7.00 27.57 13.90
N PRO A 607 7.93 28.38 13.33
CA PRO A 607 7.88 29.83 13.56
C PRO A 607 6.63 30.47 12.91
N LEU A 608 6.18 29.98 11.74
CA LEU A 608 4.91 30.39 11.11
C LEU A 608 3.70 30.09 12.02
N PHE A 609 3.70 28.91 12.65
CA PHE A 609 2.66 28.53 13.60
C PHE A 609 2.71 29.39 14.87
N ALA A 610 3.90 29.60 15.44
CA ALA A 610 4.09 30.37 16.66
C ALA A 610 3.74 31.86 16.47
N ASP A 611 4.10 32.49 15.35
CA ASP A 611 3.64 33.83 14.99
C ASP A 611 2.11 33.90 14.90
N THR A 612 1.50 32.98 14.15
CA THR A 612 0.04 32.98 13.97
C THR A 612 -0.70 32.78 15.30
N VAL A 613 -0.25 31.85 16.15
CA VAL A 613 -0.88 31.57 17.44
C VAL A 613 -0.69 32.71 18.45
N ARG A 614 0.41 33.50 18.39
CA ARG A 614 0.55 34.73 19.20
C ARG A 614 -0.54 35.76 18.91
N ARG A 615 -1.12 35.75 17.69
CA ARG A 615 -2.22 36.62 17.27
C ARG A 615 -3.61 36.12 17.74
N CYS A 616 -3.68 34.96 18.40
CA CYS A 616 -4.91 34.30 18.84
C CYS A 616 -5.08 34.36 20.38
N PRO A 617 -5.81 35.34 20.96
CA PRO A 617 -5.88 35.50 22.41
C PRO A 617 -6.62 34.32 23.06
N GLY A 618 -5.97 33.63 24.00
CA GLY A 618 -6.46 32.39 24.62
C GLY A 618 -6.15 31.12 23.82
N GLY A 619 -5.34 31.22 22.76
CA GLY A 619 -4.99 30.11 21.89
C GLY A 619 -5.99 29.87 20.76
N LEU A 620 -5.60 29.01 19.82
CA LEU A 620 -6.25 28.85 18.51
C LEU A 620 -7.71 28.38 18.60
N ILE A 621 -7.98 27.43 19.49
CA ILE A 621 -9.34 26.92 19.76
C ILE A 621 -10.22 28.02 20.37
N ALA A 622 -9.74 28.74 21.40
CA ALA A 622 -10.52 29.81 22.04
C ALA A 622 -10.83 30.96 21.05
N TYR A 623 -9.86 31.32 20.22
CA TYR A 623 -10.04 32.31 19.16
C TYR A 623 -11.07 31.85 18.12
N THR A 624 -11.00 30.59 17.66
CA THR A 624 -11.99 30.03 16.73
C THR A 624 -13.41 30.05 17.31
N ASN A 625 -13.60 29.69 18.59
CA ASN A 625 -14.93 29.77 19.21
C ASN A 625 -15.46 31.21 19.22
N ARG A 626 -14.59 32.20 19.48
CA ARG A 626 -14.96 33.62 19.50
C ARG A 626 -15.45 34.11 18.15
N ILE A 627 -14.71 33.86 17.07
CA ILE A 627 -15.05 34.34 15.71
C ILE A 627 -16.31 33.65 15.14
N ILE A 628 -16.59 32.41 15.56
CA ILE A 628 -17.87 31.75 15.27
C ILE A 628 -19.01 32.43 16.04
N GLN A 629 -18.82 32.72 17.33
CA GLN A 629 -19.84 33.33 18.20
C GLN A 629 -20.13 34.81 17.85
N SER A 630 -19.14 35.58 17.41
CA SER A 630 -19.31 36.97 16.97
C SER A 630 -19.86 37.11 15.55
N GLY A 631 -19.87 36.02 14.77
CA GLY A 631 -20.36 36.02 13.38
C GLY A 631 -19.39 36.64 12.37
N GLU A 632 -18.12 36.87 12.76
CA GLU A 632 -17.06 37.44 11.89
C GLU A 632 -16.84 36.61 10.61
N LEU A 633 -17.13 35.30 10.64
CA LEU A 633 -17.03 34.41 9.48
C LEU A 633 -18.02 34.70 8.34
N ARG A 634 -19.04 35.54 8.53
CA ARG A 634 -20.09 35.82 7.53
C ARG A 634 -19.66 36.79 6.41
N GLY A 635 -18.39 36.76 6.00
CA GLY A 635 -17.89 37.53 4.86
C GLY A 635 -17.85 39.05 5.03
N LYS A 636 -18.13 39.60 6.21
CA LYS A 636 -17.78 40.99 6.52
C LYS A 636 -16.25 41.11 6.42
N ARG A 637 -15.77 42.15 5.73
CA ARG A 637 -14.35 42.50 5.71
C ARG A 637 -13.83 42.51 7.16
N ALA A 638 -12.80 41.71 7.44
CA ALA A 638 -11.95 41.96 8.59
C ALA A 638 -11.39 43.37 8.44
N SER A 639 -11.86 44.31 9.25
CA SER A 639 -11.36 45.69 9.22
C SER A 639 -9.94 45.69 9.79
N LEU A 640 -8.97 46.11 8.97
CA LEU A 640 -7.55 46.21 9.31
C LEU A 640 -7.22 47.28 10.36
N GLU A 641 -8.24 47.81 11.06
CA GLU A 641 -8.14 48.97 11.94
C GLU A 641 -7.81 48.62 13.41
N ASN A 642 -7.81 47.34 13.79
CA ASN A 642 -7.55 46.89 15.17
C ASN A 642 -6.44 45.82 15.29
N SER A 643 -5.31 46.03 14.62
CA SER A 643 -4.03 45.44 15.07
C SER A 643 -3.36 46.37 16.07
N PRO A 644 -2.87 45.87 17.23
CA PRO A 644 -1.93 46.64 18.05
C PRO A 644 -0.69 46.96 17.21
N GLN A 645 -0.35 48.24 17.06
CA GLN A 645 0.84 48.64 16.31
C GLN A 645 2.09 48.09 17.00
N ALA A 646 2.86 47.26 16.30
CA ALA A 646 4.25 47.00 16.66
C ALA A 646 5.07 48.28 16.42
N PRO A 647 6.04 48.61 17.28
CA PRO A 647 6.86 49.81 17.12
C PRO A 647 7.69 49.70 15.83
N ALA A 648 7.62 50.73 14.99
CA ALA A 648 8.37 50.78 13.74
C ALA A 648 9.87 50.97 14.00
N PRO A 649 10.77 50.27 13.28
CA PRO A 649 12.18 50.63 13.24
C PRO A 649 12.37 51.89 12.39
N GLU A 650 13.12 52.86 12.89
CA GLU A 650 13.52 54.04 12.14
C GLU A 650 14.43 53.64 10.96
N SER A 651 14.09 54.06 9.74
CA SER A 651 14.99 53.99 8.59
C SER A 651 15.20 55.37 7.98
N GLN A 652 16.46 55.73 7.79
CA GLN A 652 16.84 57.01 7.18
C GLN A 652 16.61 56.98 5.67
N ILE A 653 16.16 58.12 5.16
CA ILE A 653 15.80 58.33 3.75
C ILE A 653 17.07 58.64 2.94
N THR A 654 17.25 57.96 1.81
CA THR A 654 17.86 58.55 0.60
C THR A 654 17.14 58.00 -0.64
N ALA A 655 16.92 58.89 -1.62
CA ALA A 655 16.06 58.66 -2.79
C ALA A 655 16.85 58.44 -4.09
N GLN A 656 16.12 58.39 -5.23
CA GLN A 656 16.53 58.12 -6.62
C GLN A 656 16.44 56.61 -6.99
N THR A 657 15.82 56.17 -8.10
CA THR A 657 15.30 56.90 -9.29
C THR A 657 14.06 56.18 -9.86
N GLU A 658 13.20 56.89 -10.61
CA GLU A 658 12.13 56.29 -11.43
C GLU A 658 12.69 55.72 -12.75
N GLU A 659 12.16 54.57 -13.20
CA GLU A 659 11.64 54.28 -14.56
C GLU A 659 11.67 52.77 -14.89
N ALA A 660 10.51 52.11 -14.91
CA ALA A 660 10.15 51.00 -15.82
C ALA A 660 8.77 50.39 -15.46
N ARG A 661 7.72 50.76 -16.20
CA ARG A 661 6.41 50.08 -16.15
C ARG A 661 6.30 49.07 -17.30
N ALA A 662 6.43 47.77 -17.02
CA ALA A 662 5.75 46.70 -17.76
C ALA A 662 5.95 45.31 -17.11
N GLY A 663 4.86 44.57 -16.89
CA GLY A 663 4.90 43.11 -17.04
C GLY A 663 5.46 42.22 -15.93
N ALA A 664 5.18 42.51 -14.65
CA ALA A 664 5.30 41.49 -13.59
C ALA A 664 4.18 41.66 -12.55
N SER A 665 3.52 40.56 -12.16
CA SER A 665 2.65 40.53 -10.99
C SER A 665 3.54 40.45 -9.75
N SER A 666 3.65 41.54 -8.99
CA SER A 666 4.37 41.56 -7.72
C SER A 666 3.83 40.49 -6.76
N PRO A 667 4.69 39.77 -6.01
CA PRO A 667 4.24 38.90 -4.93
C PRO A 667 3.44 39.69 -3.89
N LEU A 668 2.47 39.05 -3.25
CA LEU A 668 1.80 39.65 -2.09
C LEU A 668 2.79 39.65 -0.90
N PRO A 669 2.63 40.55 0.09
CA PRO A 669 3.61 40.68 1.19
C PRO A 669 3.92 39.38 1.95
N GLY A 670 2.98 38.43 2.00
CA GLY A 670 3.17 37.13 2.66
C GLY A 670 4.11 36.16 1.92
N ASP A 671 4.28 36.32 0.60
CA ASP A 671 5.09 35.39 -0.20
C ASP A 671 6.59 35.60 0.13
N ALA A 672 7.00 36.87 0.32
CA ALA A 672 8.34 37.24 0.75
C ALA A 672 8.64 36.90 2.23
N GLU A 673 7.66 37.05 3.14
CA GLU A 673 7.81 36.65 4.56
C GLU A 673 8.18 35.17 4.68
N VAL A 674 7.48 34.30 3.96
CA VAL A 674 7.71 32.85 3.95
C VAL A 674 9.10 32.53 3.40
N PHE A 675 9.48 33.19 2.31
CA PHE A 675 10.72 32.89 1.60
C PHE A 675 11.98 33.29 2.38
N GLU A 676 12.00 34.48 2.97
CA GLU A 676 13.11 34.92 3.82
C GLU A 676 13.21 34.09 5.11
N MET A 677 12.08 33.68 5.70
CA MET A 677 12.09 32.76 6.85
C MET A 677 12.73 31.41 6.52
N PHE A 678 12.46 30.83 5.36
CA PHE A 678 13.08 29.56 4.96
C PHE A 678 14.59 29.71 4.70
N LYS A 679 15.03 30.80 4.07
CA LYS A 679 16.47 31.11 3.88
C LYS A 679 17.23 31.21 5.20
N MET A 680 16.64 31.82 6.23
CA MET A 680 17.30 31.98 7.55
C MET A 680 17.57 30.65 8.27
N VAL A 681 16.91 29.54 7.91
CA VAL A 681 17.12 28.23 8.55
C VAL A 681 18.40 27.54 8.05
N ASP A 682 18.82 27.78 6.81
CA ASP A 682 20.03 27.15 6.25
C ASP A 682 21.33 27.76 6.81
N THR A 683 21.35 29.07 7.08
CA THR A 683 22.55 29.76 7.61
C THR A 683 22.91 29.37 9.04
N ALA A 684 22.01 28.71 9.78
CA ALA A 684 22.25 28.22 11.13
C ALA A 684 23.05 26.90 11.20
N THR A 685 23.54 26.37 10.07
CA THR A 685 24.28 25.10 10.01
C THR A 685 25.81 25.24 9.87
N GLY A 686 26.34 26.47 9.87
CA GLY A 686 27.77 26.75 9.76
C GLY A 686 28.53 26.78 11.10
N GLU A 687 29.50 25.88 11.25
CA GLU A 687 30.70 25.93 12.11
C GLU A 687 30.64 26.71 13.44
N GLY A 688 30.45 25.98 14.55
CA GLY A 688 30.74 26.49 15.90
C GLY A 688 32.23 26.29 16.29
N PRO A 689 32.92 27.31 16.83
CA PRO A 689 34.31 27.18 17.30
C PRO A 689 34.42 26.42 18.63
N HIS A 690 35.63 25.90 18.90
CA HIS A 690 35.96 25.06 20.07
C HIS A 690 35.75 25.71 21.45
N PRO A 691 35.53 24.91 22.51
CA PRO A 691 35.17 25.42 23.84
C PRO A 691 36.36 25.99 24.62
N GLY A 692 36.19 27.21 25.13
CA GLY A 692 37.00 27.82 26.20
C GLY A 692 36.29 27.76 27.56
N GLN A 693 37.06 27.88 28.63
CA GLN A 693 36.69 27.62 30.02
C GLN A 693 35.68 28.62 30.65
N GLU A 694 35.32 28.33 31.92
CA GLU A 694 34.68 29.21 32.92
C GLU A 694 33.15 29.28 32.89
N GLN A 695 32.42 29.34 34.02
CA GLN A 695 32.78 29.13 35.43
C GLN A 695 31.54 28.61 36.20
N SER A 696 31.74 28.09 37.41
CA SER A 696 30.68 27.51 38.24
C SER A 696 29.94 28.56 39.09
N GLU A 697 28.61 28.50 39.17
CA GLU A 697 27.85 29.11 40.27
C GLU A 697 26.60 28.28 40.64
N LYS A 698 26.45 28.01 41.95
CA LYS A 698 25.23 27.52 42.61
C LYS A 698 24.40 28.73 43.06
N PRO A 699 23.08 28.61 43.16
CA PRO A 699 22.46 28.37 44.48
C PRO A 699 21.28 27.38 44.39
N GLU A 700 20.64 26.86 45.45
CA GLU A 700 20.87 26.62 46.88
C GLU A 700 19.50 26.10 47.39
N GLU A 701 19.45 25.24 48.42
CA GLU A 701 18.23 24.50 48.80
C GLU A 701 17.25 25.31 49.67
N ALA A 702 15.94 25.05 49.52
CA ALA A 702 14.93 25.45 50.51
C ALA A 702 13.85 24.36 50.71
N LYS A 703 14.14 23.49 51.67
CA LYS A 703 13.31 22.56 52.47
C LYS A 703 11.78 22.49 52.29
N GLU A 704 11.29 21.25 52.37
CA GLU A 704 9.93 20.83 52.72
C GLU A 704 9.50 21.26 54.13
N PRO A 705 8.23 21.03 54.48
CA PRO A 705 8.01 20.10 55.61
C PRO A 705 6.94 19.01 55.38
N GLU A 706 7.24 17.79 55.83
CA GLU A 706 6.28 16.74 56.24
C GLU A 706 5.57 17.18 57.55
N HIS A 707 4.53 16.56 58.13
CA HIS A 707 3.91 15.22 58.10
C HIS A 707 2.37 15.39 58.28
N GLU A 708 1.47 14.40 58.12
CA GLU A 708 1.16 13.29 59.06
C GLU A 708 0.18 12.32 58.33
N GLN A 709 0.54 11.06 58.03
CA GLN A 709 0.23 9.83 58.79
C GLN A 709 -1.27 9.61 59.13
N ALA A 710 -1.92 8.43 58.95
CA ALA A 710 -1.48 7.13 58.41
C ALA A 710 -2.69 6.19 58.10
N ALA A 711 -2.38 4.97 57.62
CA ALA A 711 -3.14 3.70 57.71
C ALA A 711 -4.28 3.35 56.73
N GLN A 712 -3.94 2.46 55.79
CA GLN A 712 -4.74 1.28 55.35
C GLN A 712 -4.58 0.13 56.40
N PRO A 713 -5.33 -1.02 56.43
CA PRO A 713 -5.87 -1.75 55.27
C PRO A 713 -7.15 -2.65 55.44
N ALA A 714 -7.49 -3.35 54.35
CA ALA A 714 -8.13 -4.69 54.23
C ALA A 714 -9.67 -4.91 54.42
N SER A 715 -10.21 -5.75 53.53
CA SER A 715 -11.52 -6.45 53.54
C SER A 715 -11.38 -7.83 54.26
N PRO A 716 -12.39 -8.77 54.33
CA PRO A 716 -13.83 -8.73 53.96
C PRO A 716 -14.85 -9.43 54.95
N GLY A 717 -16.19 -9.30 54.75
CA GLY A 717 -17.14 -10.42 54.94
C GLY A 717 -18.44 -10.32 55.81
N LYS A 718 -19.60 -10.65 55.18
CA LYS A 718 -20.86 -11.34 55.66
C LYS A 718 -21.81 -10.78 56.78
N ALA A 719 -23.06 -10.44 56.35
CA ALA A 719 -24.43 -10.86 56.83
C ALA A 719 -24.89 -10.66 58.32
N PRO A 720 -26.21 -10.58 58.69
CA PRO A 720 -27.44 -11.15 58.06
C PRO A 720 -28.76 -10.30 58.05
N ARG A 721 -29.93 -10.95 57.83
CA ARG A 721 -31.32 -10.46 57.58
C ARG A 721 -32.30 -10.59 58.79
N ALA A 722 -33.43 -9.85 58.77
CA ALA A 722 -34.84 -10.28 59.12
C ALA A 722 -35.79 -9.04 59.19
N HIS A 723 -37.14 -9.05 59.07
CA HIS A 723 -38.18 -9.94 58.46
C HIS A 723 -39.55 -9.21 58.45
N LEU A 724 -40.49 -9.54 57.52
CA LEU A 724 -41.94 -9.85 57.77
C LEU A 724 -42.70 -10.14 56.43
N PRO A 725 -43.87 -10.84 56.42
CA PRO A 725 -44.34 -11.62 55.25
C PRO A 725 -45.71 -11.22 54.60
N LYS A 726 -46.08 -11.94 53.52
CA LYS A 726 -47.42 -11.99 52.87
C LYS A 726 -48.34 -13.06 53.50
N PRO A 727 -49.64 -13.11 53.11
CA PRO A 727 -50.13 -14.34 52.46
C PRO A 727 -51.13 -14.13 51.28
N GLU A 728 -51.37 -15.21 50.51
CA GLU A 728 -52.36 -15.36 49.42
C GLU A 728 -53.61 -16.15 49.89
N GLN A 729 -54.73 -16.10 49.14
CA GLN A 729 -55.54 -17.27 48.73
C GLN A 729 -56.62 -16.90 47.67
N SER A 730 -57.27 -17.91 47.07
CA SER A 730 -57.74 -17.91 45.66
C SER A 730 -59.26 -18.24 45.44
N PRO A 731 -59.67 -18.96 44.36
CA PRO A 731 -60.46 -18.54 43.18
C PRO A 731 -61.98 -18.87 43.31
N PRO A 732 -62.87 -18.99 42.27
CA PRO A 732 -62.81 -18.82 40.78
C PRO A 732 -63.90 -17.81 40.29
N PRO A 733 -64.57 -17.85 39.09
CA PRO A 733 -64.43 -18.64 37.84
C PRO A 733 -64.53 -17.82 36.50
N GLN A 734 -64.87 -18.50 35.39
CA GLN A 734 -65.38 -18.00 34.09
C GLN A 734 -66.79 -18.64 33.82
N PRO A 735 -67.53 -18.48 32.68
CA PRO A 735 -67.28 -17.75 31.40
C PRO A 735 -68.51 -17.00 30.77
N LYS A 736 -68.38 -16.58 29.48
CA LYS A 736 -69.42 -16.16 28.49
C LYS A 736 -69.90 -14.68 28.52
N ALA A 737 -70.16 -13.97 27.40
CA ALA A 737 -69.99 -14.28 25.97
C ALA A 737 -69.89 -13.05 25.03
N VAL A 738 -68.99 -13.13 24.04
CA VAL A 738 -69.16 -12.86 22.57
C VAL A 738 -69.97 -11.63 22.08
N ARG A 739 -69.29 -10.70 21.37
CA ARG A 739 -69.32 -10.63 19.88
C ARG A 739 -68.10 -9.89 19.32
N ALA A 740 -67.67 -10.22 18.10
CA ALA A 740 -66.35 -9.91 17.57
C ALA A 740 -66.37 -9.16 16.22
N GLN A 741 -65.34 -8.33 16.01
CA GLN A 741 -64.75 -8.00 14.70
C GLN A 741 -63.22 -8.01 14.88
N ALA A 742 -62.48 -8.35 13.81
CA ALA A 742 -61.12 -8.87 13.93
C ALA A 742 -60.03 -7.79 14.10
N PRO A 743 -59.06 -7.95 15.03
CA PRO A 743 -57.83 -7.18 15.05
C PRO A 743 -56.86 -7.67 13.95
N ALA A 744 -56.06 -6.75 13.41
CA ALA A 744 -55.00 -7.06 12.45
C ALA A 744 -53.95 -8.03 13.04
N GLN A 745 -53.36 -8.87 12.19
CA GLN A 745 -52.35 -9.84 12.60
C GLN A 745 -51.09 -9.15 13.15
N PRO A 746 -50.51 -9.62 14.26
CA PRO A 746 -49.17 -9.19 14.66
C PRO A 746 -48.14 -9.66 13.61
N PRO A 747 -46.99 -8.96 13.48
CA PRO A 747 -45.95 -9.35 12.54
C PRO A 747 -45.52 -10.80 12.77
N ALA A 748 -45.36 -11.55 11.67
CA ALA A 748 -44.99 -12.95 11.72
C ALA A 748 -43.69 -13.15 12.51
N LYS A 749 -43.71 -14.10 13.46
CA LYS A 749 -42.47 -14.57 14.10
C LYS A 749 -41.52 -15.09 13.02
N PRO A 750 -40.20 -14.90 13.16
CA PRO A 750 -39.24 -15.50 12.24
C PRO A 750 -39.46 -17.00 12.17
N THR A 751 -39.64 -17.51 10.95
CA THR A 751 -39.87 -18.94 10.69
C THR A 751 -38.71 -19.73 11.29
N ARG A 752 -39.00 -20.73 12.13
CA ARG A 752 -37.97 -21.66 12.62
C ARG A 752 -37.42 -22.45 11.43
N GLY A 753 -36.26 -22.04 10.91
CA GLY A 753 -35.51 -22.82 9.95
C GLY A 753 -35.07 -24.16 10.55
N VAL A 754 -34.77 -25.10 9.67
CA VAL A 754 -34.43 -26.48 10.03
C VAL A 754 -33.02 -26.53 10.61
N ASN A 755 -32.87 -27.14 11.79
CA ASN A 755 -31.57 -27.50 12.33
C ASN A 755 -31.18 -28.85 11.71
N LEU A 756 -30.16 -28.87 10.85
CA LEU A 756 -29.70 -30.12 10.24
C LEU A 756 -29.12 -31.06 11.31
N ASP A 757 -29.30 -32.37 11.13
CA ASP A 757 -28.43 -33.36 11.78
C ASP A 757 -27.06 -33.46 11.06
N PRO A 758 -26.03 -34.07 11.67
CA PRO A 758 -24.70 -34.19 11.06
C PRO A 758 -24.72 -34.91 9.69
N GLN A 759 -25.58 -35.90 9.52
CA GLN A 759 -25.67 -36.69 8.28
C GLN A 759 -26.27 -35.86 7.14
N GLN A 760 -27.32 -35.08 7.42
CA GLN A 760 -27.87 -34.08 6.50
C GLN A 760 -26.86 -33.01 6.11
N ALA A 761 -26.00 -32.58 7.05
CA ALA A 761 -24.92 -31.63 6.76
C ALA A 761 -23.90 -32.22 5.79
N TRP A 762 -23.51 -33.50 5.94
CA TRP A 762 -22.61 -34.18 4.99
C TRP A 762 -23.25 -34.36 3.61
N THR A 763 -24.53 -34.77 3.53
CA THR A 763 -25.26 -34.87 2.26
C THR A 763 -25.34 -33.52 1.55
N TRP A 764 -25.57 -32.44 2.29
CA TRP A 764 -25.57 -31.09 1.73
C TRP A 764 -24.20 -30.64 1.20
N VAL A 765 -23.12 -30.97 1.91
CA VAL A 765 -21.74 -30.69 1.46
C VAL A 765 -21.42 -31.44 0.17
N ARG A 766 -21.74 -32.74 0.07
CA ARG A 766 -21.58 -33.51 -1.19
C ARG A 766 -22.38 -32.88 -2.33
N ALA A 767 -23.63 -32.48 -2.10
CA ALA A 767 -24.47 -31.80 -3.10
C ALA A 767 -23.93 -30.43 -3.54
N CYS A 768 -23.13 -29.74 -2.71
CA CYS A 768 -22.43 -28.52 -3.10
C CYS A 768 -21.21 -28.83 -4.00
N MET A 769 -20.49 -29.91 -3.70
CA MET A 769 -19.35 -30.38 -4.51
C MET A 769 -19.78 -30.91 -5.87
N GLU A 770 -20.89 -31.67 -5.94
CA GLU A 770 -21.49 -32.16 -7.20
C GLU A 770 -21.89 -31.02 -8.15
N LYS A 771 -22.27 -29.85 -7.62
CA LYS A 771 -22.60 -28.65 -8.39
C LYS A 771 -21.40 -27.72 -8.61
N TYR A 772 -20.19 -28.17 -8.27
CA TYR A 772 -18.95 -27.42 -8.38
C TYR A 772 -19.01 -26.01 -7.75
N ILE A 773 -19.77 -25.87 -6.65
CA ILE A 773 -19.78 -24.64 -5.85
C ILE A 773 -18.37 -24.44 -5.26
N GLU A 774 -17.96 -23.19 -5.05
CA GLU A 774 -16.65 -22.93 -4.45
C GLU A 774 -16.65 -23.35 -2.97
N VAL A 775 -15.75 -24.29 -2.65
CA VAL A 775 -15.56 -24.82 -1.31
C VAL A 775 -14.12 -24.52 -0.91
N LEU A 776 -13.94 -23.64 0.07
CA LEU A 776 -12.62 -23.30 0.63
C LEU A 776 -12.37 -24.15 1.87
N VAL A 777 -11.28 -24.90 1.87
CA VAL A 777 -10.78 -25.63 3.05
C VAL A 777 -9.67 -24.81 3.71
N LEU A 778 -9.89 -24.45 4.98
CA LEU A 778 -8.84 -23.91 5.86
C LEU A 778 -8.45 -24.99 6.85
N ASP A 779 -7.29 -25.60 6.65
CA ASP A 779 -6.73 -26.60 7.54
C ASP A 779 -5.93 -25.92 8.66
N GLU A 780 -6.43 -26.03 9.90
CA GLU A 780 -5.78 -25.55 11.12
C GLU A 780 -5.16 -26.72 11.92
N GLY A 781 -4.58 -27.72 11.25
CA GLY A 781 -3.72 -28.77 11.83
C GLY A 781 -4.47 -29.91 12.54
N GLU A 782 -5.66 -29.63 13.09
CA GLU A 782 -6.60 -30.64 13.62
C GLU A 782 -8.06 -30.37 13.21
N THR A 783 -8.35 -29.23 12.57
CA THR A 783 -9.71 -28.89 12.11
C THR A 783 -9.73 -28.31 10.71
N ILE A 784 -10.49 -28.97 9.83
CA ILE A 784 -10.81 -28.52 8.48
C ILE A 784 -12.03 -27.60 8.56
N ASN A 785 -11.86 -26.33 8.21
CA ASN A 785 -12.98 -25.40 8.14
C ASN A 785 -13.40 -25.21 6.69
N VAL A 786 -14.59 -25.71 6.38
CA VAL A 786 -15.22 -25.60 5.06
C VAL A 786 -15.97 -24.27 4.97
N ARG A 787 -15.67 -23.42 3.98
CA ARG A 787 -16.49 -22.25 3.61
C ARG A 787 -17.09 -22.44 2.22
N ILE A 788 -18.34 -22.02 2.04
CA ILE A 788 -19.09 -22.16 0.78
C ILE A 788 -19.60 -20.78 0.36
N ASP A 789 -19.40 -20.41 -0.91
CA ASP A 789 -19.84 -19.14 -1.49
C ASP A 789 -21.33 -19.15 -1.91
N LYS A 790 -21.95 -17.97 -1.88
CA LYS A 790 -23.41 -17.77 -1.80
C LYS A 790 -24.15 -17.73 -3.14
N GLU A 791 -23.46 -17.74 -4.27
CA GLU A 791 -24.08 -17.42 -5.57
C GLU A 791 -25.16 -18.41 -6.06
N HIS A 792 -25.33 -19.58 -5.43
CA HIS A 792 -26.35 -20.57 -5.82
C HIS A 792 -27.20 -21.04 -4.63
N PRO A 793 -28.53 -21.24 -4.81
CA PRO A 793 -29.47 -21.31 -3.70
C PRO A 793 -29.45 -22.60 -2.87
N GLU A 794 -29.82 -22.45 -1.60
CA GLU A 794 -30.03 -23.51 -0.60
C GLU A 794 -31.05 -24.56 -1.12
N ARG A 795 -30.55 -25.68 -1.68
CA ARG A 795 -31.34 -26.88 -2.00
C ARG A 795 -30.75 -28.08 -1.26
N LEU A 796 -31.41 -28.53 -0.19
CA LEU A 796 -31.18 -29.87 0.37
C LEU A 796 -32.03 -30.90 -0.42
N ASN A 797 -31.45 -32.06 -0.72
CA ASN A 797 -32.14 -33.24 -1.26
C ASN A 797 -33.08 -33.01 -2.47
N GLY A 798 -32.79 -32.00 -3.29
CA GLY A 798 -33.52 -31.71 -4.53
C GLY A 798 -34.82 -30.91 -4.36
N GLU A 799 -35.27 -30.62 -3.14
CA GLU A 799 -36.48 -29.81 -2.91
C GLU A 799 -36.17 -28.30 -2.87
N GLU A 800 -37.05 -27.49 -3.45
CA GLU A 800 -36.99 -26.02 -3.39
C GLU A 800 -37.53 -25.50 -2.05
N THR A 801 -36.68 -25.57 -1.02
CA THR A 801 -37.00 -25.00 0.30
C THR A 801 -36.74 -23.48 0.31
N ILE A 802 -37.80 -22.69 0.04
CA ILE A 802 -37.79 -21.23 0.23
C ILE A 802 -37.88 -20.89 1.74
N GLN A 803 -36.97 -21.43 2.55
CA GLN A 803 -36.83 -21.09 3.97
C GLN A 803 -35.35 -20.99 4.33
N PRO A 804 -34.91 -19.91 5.01
CA PRO A 804 -33.54 -19.77 5.45
C PRO A 804 -33.24 -20.83 6.54
N MET A 805 -32.16 -21.60 6.35
CA MET A 805 -31.72 -22.55 7.36
C MET A 805 -31.33 -21.83 8.66
N ILE A 806 -31.94 -22.20 9.79
CA ILE A 806 -31.61 -21.65 11.11
C ILE A 806 -30.69 -22.60 11.84
N VAL A 807 -29.54 -22.06 12.23
CA VAL A 807 -28.39 -22.78 12.73
C VAL A 807 -28.51 -22.97 14.24
N GLY A 808 -28.82 -24.18 14.68
CA GLY A 808 -28.81 -24.61 16.08
C GLY A 808 -27.59 -25.46 16.42
N GLY A 809 -26.38 -24.95 16.15
CA GLY A 809 -25.10 -25.52 16.61
C GLY A 809 -24.23 -26.26 15.59
N LEU A 810 -24.73 -26.54 14.38
CA LEU A 810 -24.02 -27.43 13.42
C LEU A 810 -23.47 -26.74 12.14
N LEU A 811 -23.93 -25.54 11.79
CA LEU A 811 -23.57 -24.81 10.55
C LEU A 811 -23.39 -23.29 10.77
N GLU A 812 -22.33 -22.85 11.45
CA GLU A 812 -22.09 -21.42 11.75
C GLU A 812 -22.11 -20.51 10.49
N ARG A 813 -23.09 -19.59 10.39
CA ARG A 813 -23.00 -18.48 9.42
C ARG A 813 -22.17 -17.33 9.99
N ASN A 814 -21.34 -16.73 9.14
CA ASN A 814 -20.59 -15.53 9.52
C ASN A 814 -21.52 -14.32 9.75
N LYS A 815 -21.00 -13.25 10.38
CA LYS A 815 -21.80 -12.06 10.75
C LYS A 815 -22.40 -11.31 9.55
N THR A 816 -21.88 -11.50 8.34
CA THR A 816 -22.40 -10.90 7.10
C THR A 816 -23.46 -11.78 6.43
N GLY A 817 -23.66 -13.03 6.88
CA GLY A 817 -24.55 -14.00 6.26
C GLY A 817 -24.13 -14.35 4.82
N LEU A 818 -22.84 -14.23 4.50
CA LEU A 818 -22.25 -14.52 3.19
C LEU A 818 -21.53 -15.87 3.15
N GLU A 819 -20.88 -16.27 4.25
CA GLU A 819 -20.19 -17.55 4.34
C GLU A 819 -20.93 -18.48 5.32
N VAL A 820 -21.02 -19.76 4.95
CA VAL A 820 -21.45 -20.86 5.82
C VAL A 820 -20.23 -21.68 6.21
N ARG A 821 -20.04 -21.93 7.51
CA ARG A 821 -18.99 -22.77 8.10
C ARG A 821 -19.62 -23.98 8.77
N LEU A 822 -19.02 -25.16 8.64
CA LEU A 822 -19.41 -26.33 9.46
C LEU A 822 -18.91 -26.16 10.90
N SER A 823 -19.73 -26.50 11.90
CA SER A 823 -19.29 -26.41 13.30
C SER A 823 -18.23 -27.46 13.63
N LYS A 824 -17.48 -27.23 14.72
CA LYS A 824 -16.46 -28.18 15.18
C LYS A 824 -17.02 -29.57 15.50
N ASP A 825 -18.29 -29.67 15.89
CA ASP A 825 -18.93 -30.94 16.21
C ASP A 825 -19.25 -31.74 14.93
N VAL A 826 -19.77 -31.09 13.87
CA VAL A 826 -19.94 -31.75 12.55
C VAL A 826 -18.60 -32.18 11.96
N MET A 827 -17.55 -31.39 12.13
CA MET A 827 -16.21 -31.71 11.64
C MET A 827 -15.52 -32.85 12.40
N ARG A 828 -15.91 -33.07 13.67
CA ARG A 828 -15.42 -34.19 14.49
C ARG A 828 -16.09 -35.52 14.10
N GLU A 829 -17.38 -35.49 13.77
CA GLU A 829 -18.14 -36.69 13.37
C GLU A 829 -18.03 -37.02 11.87
N MET A 830 -17.43 -36.13 11.06
CA MET A 830 -17.31 -36.28 9.60
C MET A 830 -16.57 -37.56 9.17
N PRO A 831 -17.16 -38.38 8.28
CA PRO A 831 -16.52 -39.54 7.66
C PRO A 831 -15.20 -39.21 6.95
N GLU A 832 -14.23 -40.12 7.04
CA GLU A 832 -12.86 -39.89 6.55
C GLU A 832 -12.75 -39.87 5.02
N ASP A 833 -13.65 -40.58 4.31
CA ASP A 833 -13.77 -40.50 2.86
C ASP A 833 -14.19 -39.09 2.42
N LEU A 834 -15.21 -38.52 3.04
CA LEU A 834 -15.67 -37.15 2.78
C LEU A 834 -14.61 -36.11 3.19
N ARG A 835 -13.89 -36.35 4.30
CA ARG A 835 -12.78 -35.49 4.74
C ARG A 835 -11.71 -35.39 3.65
N GLN A 836 -11.31 -36.51 3.06
CA GLN A 836 -10.32 -36.55 1.99
C GLN A 836 -10.84 -35.94 0.68
N GLU A 837 -12.09 -36.23 0.28
CA GLU A 837 -12.73 -35.61 -0.89
C GLU A 837 -12.75 -34.08 -0.78
N LEU A 838 -13.04 -33.53 0.41
CA LEU A 838 -13.01 -32.08 0.66
C LEU A 838 -11.61 -31.47 0.55
N ILE A 839 -10.56 -32.17 0.95
CA ILE A 839 -9.17 -31.71 0.83
C ILE A 839 -8.73 -31.68 -0.64
N ASP A 840 -9.19 -32.61 -1.47
CA ASP A 840 -8.79 -32.73 -2.87
C ASP A 840 -9.65 -31.91 -3.84
N PHE A 841 -10.87 -31.56 -3.44
CA PHE A 841 -11.81 -30.84 -4.27
C PHE A 841 -11.34 -29.44 -4.73
N PRO A 842 -10.72 -28.57 -3.91
CA PRO A 842 -10.30 -27.23 -4.34
C PRO A 842 -9.34 -27.25 -5.54
N GLU A 843 -8.36 -28.16 -5.56
CA GLU A 843 -7.47 -28.31 -6.72
C GLU A 843 -8.13 -29.00 -7.92
N ALA A 844 -8.96 -30.03 -7.70
CA ALA A 844 -9.59 -30.77 -8.78
C ALA A 844 -10.75 -30.01 -9.46
N ARG A 845 -11.49 -29.18 -8.72
CA ARG A 845 -12.74 -28.51 -9.15
C ARG A 845 -12.62 -27.79 -10.49
N GLY A 846 -11.51 -27.09 -10.74
CA GLY A 846 -11.31 -26.32 -11.97
C GLY A 846 -11.36 -27.17 -13.25
N VAL A 847 -10.90 -28.42 -13.18
CA VAL A 847 -10.96 -29.38 -14.29
C VAL A 847 -12.41 -29.79 -14.54
N TYR A 848 -13.11 -30.30 -13.52
CA TYR A 848 -14.48 -30.81 -13.68
C TYR A 848 -15.48 -29.71 -14.05
N LEU A 849 -15.39 -28.53 -13.45
CA LEU A 849 -16.22 -27.36 -13.79
C LEU A 849 -16.04 -26.91 -15.26
N TRP A 850 -14.82 -26.97 -15.79
CA TRP A 850 -14.58 -26.64 -17.20
C TRP A 850 -15.20 -27.70 -18.13
N LEU A 851 -15.12 -29.00 -17.76
CA LEU A 851 -15.69 -30.09 -18.55
C LEU A 851 -17.21 -30.00 -18.64
N GLU A 852 -17.89 -29.66 -17.54
CA GLU A 852 -19.34 -29.43 -17.51
C GLU A 852 -19.75 -28.22 -18.37
N ARG A 853 -18.98 -27.13 -18.31
CA ARG A 853 -19.30 -25.88 -19.04
C ARG A 853 -18.94 -25.91 -20.53
N ASN A 854 -18.05 -26.80 -20.98
CA ASN A 854 -17.54 -26.83 -22.35
C ASN A 854 -17.70 -28.20 -23.06
N PRO A 855 -18.87 -28.87 -23.02
CA PRO A 855 -19.03 -30.22 -23.55
C PRO A 855 -18.77 -30.29 -25.07
N HIS A 856 -19.07 -29.22 -25.79
CA HIS A 856 -18.82 -29.04 -27.23
C HIS A 856 -17.32 -28.93 -27.63
N MET A 857 -16.41 -28.84 -26.65
CA MET A 857 -14.96 -28.82 -26.85
C MET A 857 -14.30 -30.18 -26.55
N ILE A 858 -15.08 -31.15 -26.06
CA ILE A 858 -14.64 -32.50 -25.71
C ILE A 858 -14.99 -33.44 -26.87
N ASP A 859 -14.05 -34.30 -27.26
CA ASP A 859 -14.28 -35.30 -28.30
C ASP A 859 -15.21 -36.43 -27.81
N GLY A 860 -16.10 -36.92 -28.68
CA GLY A 860 -17.02 -38.01 -28.38
C GLY A 860 -18.24 -37.67 -27.50
N THR A 861 -18.63 -36.40 -27.40
CA THR A 861 -19.87 -35.98 -26.71
C THR A 861 -21.01 -35.68 -27.70
N PRO A 862 -22.30 -35.90 -27.36
CA PRO A 862 -23.43 -35.53 -28.22
C PRO A 862 -23.47 -34.03 -28.56
N GLU A 863 -23.05 -33.18 -27.63
CA GLU A 863 -22.98 -31.72 -27.81
C GLU A 863 -21.89 -31.33 -28.82
N ARG A 864 -20.80 -32.11 -28.89
CA ARG A 864 -19.74 -31.96 -29.88
C ARG A 864 -20.23 -32.36 -31.27
N GLU A 865 -20.95 -33.47 -31.40
CA GLU A 865 -21.56 -33.89 -32.67
C GLU A 865 -22.56 -32.83 -33.18
N ALA A 866 -23.42 -32.33 -32.29
CA ALA A 866 -24.36 -31.25 -32.61
C ALA A 866 -23.65 -29.94 -33.01
N TYR A 867 -22.56 -29.57 -32.34
CA TYR A 867 -21.73 -28.42 -32.71
C TYR A 867 -21.10 -28.59 -34.11
N VAL A 868 -20.51 -29.74 -34.41
CA VAL A 868 -19.91 -30.03 -35.72
C VAL A 868 -20.98 -29.98 -36.82
N ALA A 869 -22.15 -30.61 -36.61
CA ALA A 869 -23.26 -30.57 -37.56
C ALA A 869 -23.77 -29.14 -37.81
N LYS A 870 -23.87 -28.31 -36.76
CA LYS A 870 -24.27 -26.90 -36.86
C LYS A 870 -23.25 -26.06 -37.64
N CYS A 871 -21.95 -26.26 -37.42
CA CYS A 871 -20.90 -25.58 -38.16
C CYS A 871 -20.88 -26.00 -39.65
N GLN A 872 -21.06 -27.29 -39.94
CA GLN A 872 -21.18 -27.79 -41.32
C GLN A 872 -22.41 -27.19 -42.03
N ALA A 873 -23.58 -27.16 -41.38
CA ALA A 873 -24.79 -26.56 -41.93
C ALA A 873 -24.67 -25.05 -42.23
N THR A 874 -23.84 -24.34 -41.45
CA THR A 874 -23.59 -22.89 -41.61
C THR A 874 -22.35 -22.56 -42.44
N LYS A 875 -21.62 -23.57 -42.95
CA LYS A 875 -20.31 -23.44 -43.61
C LYS A 875 -19.25 -22.70 -42.77
N ALA A 876 -19.38 -22.73 -41.45
CA ALA A 876 -18.39 -22.18 -40.53
C ALA A 876 -17.19 -23.13 -40.37
N GLU A 877 -16.01 -22.58 -40.08
CA GLU A 877 -14.83 -23.38 -39.77
C GLU A 877 -15.04 -24.17 -38.48
N VAL A 878 -14.82 -25.49 -38.52
CA VAL A 878 -14.99 -26.37 -37.37
C VAL A 878 -13.70 -26.37 -36.54
N HIS A 879 -13.69 -25.66 -35.41
CA HIS A 879 -12.60 -25.78 -34.45
C HIS A 879 -12.53 -27.22 -33.92
N GLY A 880 -11.35 -27.84 -33.96
CA GLY A 880 -11.12 -29.20 -33.42
C GLY A 880 -11.38 -29.29 -31.90
N PRO A 881 -11.58 -30.48 -31.34
CA PRO A 881 -11.76 -30.63 -29.89
C PRO A 881 -10.43 -30.33 -29.17
N GLU A 882 -10.52 -29.65 -28.05
CA GLU A 882 -9.38 -29.28 -27.21
C GLU A 882 -9.11 -30.32 -26.10
N VAL A 883 -10.05 -31.26 -25.89
CA VAL A 883 -9.95 -32.37 -24.95
C VAL A 883 -10.42 -33.67 -25.61
N TYR A 884 -9.63 -34.74 -25.50
CA TYR A 884 -10.00 -36.08 -25.95
C TYR A 884 -10.16 -37.01 -24.74
N ARG A 885 -11.29 -37.71 -24.63
CA ARG A 885 -11.44 -38.81 -23.66
C ARG A 885 -10.61 -40.02 -24.13
N ARG A 886 -10.00 -40.73 -23.17
CA ARG A 886 -9.36 -42.03 -23.39
C ARG A 886 -10.16 -43.11 -22.68
N GLU A 887 -9.91 -44.35 -23.07
CA GLU A 887 -10.10 -45.50 -22.19
C GLU A 887 -9.25 -45.30 -20.91
N ASP A 888 -9.69 -45.85 -19.78
CA ASP A 888 -9.09 -45.72 -18.43
C ASP A 888 -9.22 -44.33 -17.74
N ASP A 889 -10.34 -43.61 -17.93
CA ASP A 889 -10.66 -42.34 -17.24
C ASP A 889 -9.57 -41.25 -17.30
N MET A 890 -8.77 -41.27 -18.36
CA MET A 890 -7.73 -40.26 -18.65
C MET A 890 -8.23 -39.28 -19.73
N LEU A 891 -7.99 -37.99 -19.51
CA LEU A 891 -8.18 -36.96 -20.52
C LEU A 891 -6.85 -36.59 -21.16
N ALA A 892 -6.84 -36.44 -22.49
CA ALA A 892 -5.76 -35.79 -23.22
C ALA A 892 -6.20 -34.37 -23.58
N CYS A 893 -5.73 -33.40 -22.80
CA CYS A 893 -6.10 -31.99 -22.87
C CYS A 893 -5.04 -31.18 -23.61
N SER A 894 -5.44 -30.18 -24.39
CA SER A 894 -4.49 -29.26 -24.99
C SER A 894 -3.94 -28.29 -23.94
N ARG A 895 -2.76 -27.70 -24.22
CA ARG A 895 -2.22 -26.61 -23.40
C ARG A 895 -3.12 -25.38 -23.29
N THR A 896 -4.07 -25.20 -24.22
CA THR A 896 -5.08 -24.14 -24.13
C THR A 896 -6.12 -24.51 -23.08
N ALA A 897 -6.69 -25.72 -23.17
CA ALA A 897 -7.65 -26.24 -22.20
C ALA A 897 -7.06 -26.27 -20.77
N ILE A 898 -5.83 -26.77 -20.60
CA ILE A 898 -5.16 -26.80 -19.28
C ILE A 898 -5.06 -25.40 -18.64
N ARG A 899 -4.73 -24.37 -19.42
CA ARG A 899 -4.65 -22.99 -18.90
C ARG A 899 -6.01 -22.41 -18.52
N GLU A 900 -7.09 -22.88 -19.14
CA GLU A 900 -8.44 -22.44 -18.84
C GLU A 900 -9.06 -23.20 -17.66
N MET A 901 -8.81 -24.50 -17.56
CA MET A 901 -9.17 -25.35 -16.42
C MET A 901 -8.47 -24.90 -15.13
N LEU A 902 -7.18 -24.57 -15.23
CA LEU A 902 -6.30 -24.36 -14.07
C LEU A 902 -5.73 -22.93 -14.05
N ARG A 903 -6.60 -21.93 -14.30
CA ARG A 903 -6.26 -20.50 -14.23
C ARG A 903 -5.56 -20.19 -12.89
N ASN A 904 -4.56 -19.31 -12.94
CA ASN A 904 -3.71 -18.86 -11.82
C ASN A 904 -2.69 -19.86 -11.23
N THR A 905 -2.64 -21.13 -11.67
CA THR A 905 -1.70 -22.14 -11.09
C THR A 905 -0.35 -22.29 -11.82
N GLY A 906 0.38 -21.19 -12.02
CA GLY A 906 1.81 -21.25 -12.43
C GLY A 906 2.10 -21.92 -13.78
N ASN A 907 3.30 -22.51 -13.92
CA ASN A 907 3.70 -23.34 -15.08
C ASN A 907 3.61 -24.82 -14.70
N LEU A 908 2.42 -25.43 -14.81
CA LEU A 908 2.26 -26.87 -14.62
C LEU A 908 2.90 -27.68 -15.77
N ARG A 909 3.37 -28.89 -15.47
CA ARG A 909 3.77 -29.90 -16.45
C ARG A 909 3.12 -31.23 -16.15
N PHE A 910 2.26 -31.68 -17.05
CA PHE A 910 1.67 -33.02 -16.99
C PHE A 910 2.43 -33.96 -17.94
N PRO A 911 2.30 -35.29 -17.77
CA PRO A 911 2.78 -36.26 -18.76
C PRO A 911 2.12 -36.00 -20.12
N THR A 912 2.89 -35.90 -21.21
CA THR A 912 2.35 -35.58 -22.54
C THR A 912 2.24 -36.81 -23.44
N LYS A 913 1.14 -36.93 -24.19
CA LYS A 913 0.95 -37.94 -25.24
C LYS A 913 0.62 -37.27 -26.58
N ARG A 914 1.27 -37.72 -27.65
CA ARG A 914 1.10 -37.14 -28.99
C ARG A 914 -0.13 -37.74 -29.71
N LEU A 915 -0.98 -36.87 -30.26
CA LEU A 915 -2.17 -37.20 -31.05
C LEU A 915 -2.15 -36.36 -32.34
N SER A 916 -2.44 -36.98 -33.48
CA SER A 916 -2.68 -36.29 -34.76
C SER A 916 -1.72 -35.11 -35.08
N SER A 917 -0.42 -35.30 -34.76
CA SER A 917 0.73 -34.36 -34.84
C SER A 917 1.02 -33.41 -33.65
N ARG A 918 0.10 -33.20 -32.70
CA ARG A 918 0.26 -32.30 -31.53
C ARG A 918 0.43 -33.07 -30.21
N ASP A 919 1.08 -32.45 -29.23
CA ASP A 919 1.24 -33.01 -27.88
C ASP A 919 0.11 -32.53 -26.96
N PHE A 920 -0.52 -33.46 -26.24
CA PHE A 920 -1.60 -33.20 -25.27
C PHE A 920 -1.14 -33.62 -23.87
N ASP A 921 -1.47 -32.80 -22.88
CA ASP A 921 -1.23 -33.02 -21.47
C ASP A 921 -2.26 -34.05 -20.93
N LEU A 922 -1.80 -35.05 -20.18
CA LEU A 922 -2.64 -36.11 -19.64
C LEU A 922 -3.08 -35.81 -18.20
N ILE A 923 -4.40 -35.85 -17.94
CA ILE A 923 -4.99 -35.68 -16.62
C ILE A 923 -5.95 -36.83 -16.31
N PRO A 924 -5.80 -37.55 -15.17
CA PRO A 924 -6.80 -38.50 -14.69
C PRO A 924 -8.05 -37.76 -14.20
N VAL A 925 -9.23 -38.30 -14.50
CA VAL A 925 -10.53 -37.78 -14.00
C VAL A 925 -11.42 -38.86 -13.37
N GLY A 926 -10.90 -40.07 -13.16
CA GLY A 926 -11.63 -41.17 -12.48
C GLY A 926 -11.90 -40.92 -10.99
N SER A 927 -11.21 -39.96 -10.35
CA SER A 927 -11.57 -39.46 -9.02
C SER A 927 -10.98 -38.06 -8.75
N LEU A 928 -11.63 -37.31 -7.85
CA LEU A 928 -11.14 -36.00 -7.38
C LEU A 928 -9.70 -36.10 -6.86
N ARG A 929 -9.42 -37.13 -6.04
CA ARG A 929 -8.09 -37.39 -5.47
C ARG A 929 -7.02 -37.60 -6.54
N ALA A 930 -7.28 -38.46 -7.53
CA ALA A 930 -6.32 -38.69 -8.62
C ALA A 930 -6.05 -37.41 -9.42
N THR A 931 -7.08 -36.60 -9.66
CA THR A 931 -6.98 -35.30 -10.35
C THR A 931 -6.14 -34.31 -9.54
N ALA A 932 -6.43 -34.16 -8.25
CA ALA A 932 -5.72 -33.25 -7.35
C ALA A 932 -4.24 -33.64 -7.18
N GLU A 933 -3.96 -34.94 -6.98
CA GLU A 933 -2.60 -35.47 -6.88
C GLU A 933 -1.80 -35.22 -8.16
N ALA A 934 -2.38 -35.47 -9.33
CA ALA A 934 -1.75 -35.17 -10.62
C ALA A 934 -1.42 -33.67 -10.77
N ILE A 935 -2.31 -32.77 -10.34
CA ILE A 935 -2.07 -31.31 -10.37
C ILE A 935 -0.95 -30.90 -9.40
N ARG A 936 -0.92 -31.47 -8.19
CA ARG A 936 0.13 -31.20 -7.18
C ARG A 936 1.51 -31.69 -7.68
N LEU A 937 1.59 -32.89 -8.27
CA LEU A 937 2.79 -33.42 -8.89
C LEU A 937 3.25 -32.55 -10.08
N ALA A 938 2.33 -32.18 -10.97
CA ALA A 938 2.61 -31.33 -12.14
C ALA A 938 3.15 -29.94 -11.76
N ARG A 939 2.76 -29.42 -10.59
CA ARG A 939 3.29 -28.18 -10.01
C ARG A 939 4.72 -28.38 -9.51
N ALA A 940 4.96 -29.43 -8.73
CA ALA A 940 6.27 -29.78 -8.20
C ALA A 940 7.31 -30.12 -9.30
N GLU A 941 6.90 -30.64 -10.45
CA GLU A 941 7.78 -30.80 -11.62
C GLU A 941 8.00 -29.51 -12.41
N GLY A 942 6.96 -28.66 -12.50
CA GLY A 942 7.03 -27.34 -13.14
C GLY A 942 8.10 -26.44 -12.52
N GLU A 943 8.23 -26.48 -11.19
CA GLU A 943 9.20 -25.70 -10.42
C GLU A 943 10.65 -26.21 -10.55
N LYS A 944 10.86 -27.48 -10.91
CA LYS A 944 12.20 -28.12 -10.95
C LYS A 944 13.03 -27.83 -12.22
N THR A 945 12.51 -27.09 -13.20
CA THR A 945 13.22 -26.88 -14.49
C THR A 945 13.69 -25.43 -14.71
N PRO A 946 14.96 -25.18 -15.09
CA PRO A 946 15.43 -23.84 -15.45
C PRO A 946 14.81 -23.32 -16.77
N PRO A 947 14.87 -22.00 -17.04
CA PRO A 947 14.03 -21.36 -18.06
C PRO A 947 14.34 -21.71 -19.53
N ARG A 948 13.24 -21.69 -20.30
CA ARG A 948 13.02 -21.77 -21.76
C ARG A 948 14.22 -21.77 -22.74
N LYS A 949 14.19 -22.71 -23.70
CA LYS A 949 15.10 -22.78 -24.87
C LYS A 949 15.00 -21.54 -25.80
N LEU A 950 16.16 -21.08 -26.26
CA LEU A 950 16.37 -19.92 -27.13
C LEU A 950 15.67 -20.01 -28.51
N SER A 951 15.22 -18.84 -28.98
CA SER A 951 14.52 -18.61 -30.26
C SER A 951 15.43 -18.72 -31.49
N ARG A 952 14.84 -18.73 -32.69
CA ARG A 952 15.56 -18.87 -33.97
C ARG A 952 16.56 -17.73 -34.22
N ARG A 953 16.24 -16.49 -33.82
CA ARG A 953 17.16 -15.33 -33.90
C ARG A 953 18.33 -15.44 -32.93
N GLU A 954 18.11 -15.98 -31.72
CA GLU A 954 19.17 -16.20 -30.73
C GLU A 954 20.10 -17.35 -31.13
N ARG A 955 19.59 -18.42 -31.77
CA ARG A 955 20.43 -19.45 -32.38
C ARG A 955 21.31 -18.90 -33.51
N GLN A 956 20.78 -17.99 -34.32
CA GLN A 956 21.53 -17.33 -35.40
C GLN A 956 22.64 -16.43 -34.82
N ARG A 957 22.37 -15.72 -33.72
CA ARG A 957 23.38 -14.95 -32.97
C ARG A 957 24.48 -15.84 -32.39
N ASN A 958 24.13 -17.02 -31.86
CA ASN A 958 25.09 -17.98 -31.30
C ASN A 958 25.94 -18.71 -32.37
N LEU A 959 25.40 -18.90 -33.58
CA LEU A 959 26.14 -19.39 -34.75
C LEU A 959 27.22 -18.40 -35.20
N MET A 960 26.90 -17.10 -35.22
CA MET A 960 27.86 -16.04 -35.53
C MET A 960 28.94 -15.86 -34.44
N SER A 961 28.72 -16.34 -33.21
CA SER A 961 29.67 -16.25 -32.10
C SER A 961 30.47 -17.55 -31.84
N GLY A 962 30.34 -18.57 -32.69
CA GLY A 962 31.21 -19.76 -32.66
C GLY A 962 31.09 -20.68 -31.43
N ILE A 963 30.00 -20.63 -30.67
CA ILE A 963 29.86 -21.42 -29.44
C ILE A 963 29.22 -22.78 -29.76
N ARG A 964 30.01 -23.86 -29.73
CA ARG A 964 29.49 -25.24 -29.58
C ARG A 964 29.04 -25.47 -28.14
N VAL A 965 27.93 -26.17 -27.98
CA VAL A 965 27.44 -26.67 -26.69
C VAL A 965 27.32 -28.19 -26.81
N GLU A 966 28.08 -28.92 -26.01
CA GLU A 966 27.95 -30.37 -25.90
C GLU A 966 26.71 -30.73 -25.07
N SER A 967 25.98 -31.74 -25.52
CA SER A 967 24.79 -32.26 -24.84
C SER A 967 25.18 -33.41 -23.93
N VAL A 968 25.02 -33.25 -22.61
CA VAL A 968 25.10 -34.35 -21.66
C VAL A 968 23.82 -35.19 -21.75
N THR A 969 23.96 -36.42 -22.21
CA THR A 969 22.94 -37.47 -22.12
C THR A 969 23.09 -38.22 -20.79
N PRO A 970 22.02 -38.42 -20.00
CA PRO A 970 22.02 -39.44 -18.96
C PRO A 970 22.10 -40.83 -19.58
N SER A 971 22.84 -41.73 -18.95
CA SER A 971 23.00 -43.13 -19.34
C SER A 971 21.81 -43.99 -18.89
N ASP A 972 21.30 -44.83 -19.78
CA ASP A 972 20.41 -45.94 -19.41
C ASP A 972 21.15 -46.97 -18.55
N GLY A 973 20.40 -47.67 -17.68
CA GLY A 973 20.93 -48.75 -16.85
C GLY A 973 19.88 -49.48 -16.04
N ASN A 974 19.16 -50.40 -16.70
CA ASN A 974 18.62 -51.71 -16.24
C ASN A 974 17.88 -51.81 -14.87
N MET A 975 16.85 -52.64 -14.69
CA MET A 975 16.57 -53.95 -15.31
C MET A 975 15.09 -54.36 -15.10
N GLU A 976 14.57 -55.23 -15.98
CA GLU A 976 13.65 -56.38 -15.74
C GLU A 976 12.49 -56.25 -14.70
N THR A 977 11.22 -56.59 -15.01
CA THR A 977 10.61 -57.41 -16.08
C THR A 977 9.19 -56.91 -16.41
#